data_AF-A0A355IPR8-F1
#
_entry.id   AF-A0A355IPR8-F1
#
_cell.length_a   1.000
_cell.length_b   1.000
_cell.length_c   1.000
_cell.angle_alpha   90.00
_cell.angle_beta   90.00
_cell.angle_gamma   90.00
#
_symmetry.space_group_name_H-M   'P 1'
#
loop_
_entity.id
_entity.type
_entity.pdbx_description
1 polymer ?
#
loop_
_entity_poly.entity_id
_entity_poly.type
_entity_poly.pdbx_seq_one_letter_code
_entity_poly.pdbx_strand_id
1 'polypeptide(L)'
;MVLKENWKEWYEEGTIHEFRAAGLTRTVIFNPYPEVQSHGLVDADFRILLENPKGKQFAEYRVHLHADNRDIVYIEDWSQVIQKKEIVLNRRTEPEERKWSFETNLNDSTGSTFGNQLFVQSLPDISLTALTYPLNLKGYYAIFIQGKGPIDFRLTGDEESYRLGSKRPGQERLWKWGRMDRQHLVLEQAYDYTGSQSGTIDYVKLIPLTDEKVKELESVYEGKKDKLLAFYWEPYSWAFHYGCWQPLDHRKAMKGYQIGEVDLLDTQVGRFGMKSVYESRIVDQLLLDTHGDPIGTTKQPTTNNVGMMQQYTNTLDASIRYGREFGIPVFANFGLSNCYKNTNLQGQFSIDHPEWMRGNRLRFEVPEVRQFAFDAFEECLEIGVDHISVDLCRYPDAIDVPETCNAFLRDLRKLADQWEQERGSKINIMLRFPVLPDKQGHLFDFATWIRECWVDYLIPSALAERFYNFDLRPYLKAAQATNCKVIPRIGYSLNYPGLVLFRLRQMYEQGADGMYSYRSLTLSDPEILRLMPVFSRTEAIERWWQRDQAQRTHCSKGIYIAPLVGWFKYWKQQRIRVWLEGIPQRTVEMYLDGKIVSKCDGPPYTLGTEGYESDSLITPGKHTLLIRARDGDGWLEQTFQIPDVGERGEWNY
;
A
#
# COMPACT_ATOMS: atom_id res chain seq x y z
N MET A 1 -8.13 9.76 -7.96
CA MET A 1 -8.82 10.58 -6.93
C MET A 1 -10.09 11.17 -7.52
N VAL A 2 -11.27 10.96 -6.92
CA VAL A 2 -12.41 11.87 -7.19
C VAL A 2 -11.98 13.28 -6.72
N LEU A 3 -12.32 14.33 -7.44
CA LEU A 3 -12.03 15.70 -7.01
C LEU A 3 -12.68 16.00 -5.65
N LYS A 4 -12.02 16.82 -4.83
CA LYS A 4 -12.55 17.18 -3.50
C LYS A 4 -13.89 17.90 -3.65
N GLU A 5 -14.01 18.67 -4.71
CA GLU A 5 -15.18 19.41 -5.15
C GLU A 5 -16.35 18.46 -5.44
N ASN A 6 -16.16 17.45 -6.30
CA ASN A 6 -17.21 16.47 -6.57
C ASN A 6 -17.65 15.68 -5.32
N TRP A 7 -16.71 15.39 -4.41
CA TRP A 7 -17.08 14.74 -3.14
C TRP A 7 -17.91 15.68 -2.27
N LYS A 8 -17.56 16.96 -2.24
CA LYS A 8 -18.31 17.99 -1.52
C LYS A 8 -19.71 18.15 -2.07
N GLU A 9 -19.86 18.26 -3.39
CA GLU A 9 -21.17 18.32 -4.06
C GLU A 9 -22.02 17.09 -3.74
N TRP A 10 -21.43 15.90 -3.76
CA TRP A 10 -22.15 14.69 -3.40
C TRP A 10 -22.54 14.67 -1.91
N TYR A 11 -21.57 14.89 -1.02
CA TYR A 11 -21.77 14.72 0.42
C TYR A 11 -22.57 15.85 1.06
N GLU A 12 -22.25 17.10 0.74
CA GLU A 12 -22.87 18.27 1.36
C GLU A 12 -24.13 18.73 0.59
N GLU A 13 -24.15 18.57 -0.73
CA GLU A 13 -25.24 19.08 -1.58
C GLU A 13 -26.16 17.96 -2.11
N GLY A 14 -25.87 16.69 -1.80
CA GLY A 14 -26.66 15.54 -2.24
C GLY A 14 -26.72 15.39 -3.77
N THR A 15 -25.74 15.96 -4.50
CA THR A 15 -25.79 16.09 -5.95
C THR A 15 -24.68 15.28 -6.62
N ILE A 16 -25.03 14.52 -7.66
CA ILE A 16 -24.08 13.78 -8.49
C ILE A 16 -24.29 14.19 -9.94
N HIS A 17 -23.19 14.51 -10.62
CA HIS A 17 -23.19 14.85 -12.04
C HIS A 17 -22.72 13.66 -12.88
N GLU A 18 -23.55 13.22 -13.82
CA GLU A 18 -23.16 12.28 -14.88
C GLU A 18 -23.10 13.02 -16.21
N PHE A 19 -21.96 12.95 -16.88
CA PHE A 19 -21.74 13.64 -18.14
C PHE A 19 -21.94 12.69 -19.33
N ARG A 20 -22.44 13.22 -20.45
CA ARG A 20 -22.60 12.47 -21.72
C ARG A 20 -23.41 11.17 -21.54
N ALA A 21 -24.50 11.23 -20.77
CA ALA A 21 -25.38 10.09 -20.49
C ALA A 21 -26.48 9.85 -21.54
N ALA A 22 -26.57 10.70 -22.57
CA ALA A 22 -27.64 10.64 -23.56
C ALA A 22 -27.69 9.26 -24.25
N GLY A 23 -28.87 8.64 -24.24
CA GLY A 23 -29.09 7.31 -24.83
C GLY A 23 -28.54 6.13 -24.01
N LEU A 24 -28.03 6.38 -22.80
CA LEU A 24 -27.49 5.33 -21.95
C LEU A 24 -28.44 4.97 -20.81
N THR A 25 -28.52 3.69 -20.48
CA THR A 25 -29.13 3.21 -19.24
C THR A 25 -28.11 3.31 -18.10
N ARG A 26 -28.51 3.91 -16.99
CA ARG A 26 -27.68 4.09 -15.80
C ARG A 26 -28.35 3.44 -14.60
N THR A 27 -27.53 2.83 -13.74
CA THR A 27 -27.94 2.37 -12.42
C THR A 27 -27.33 3.33 -11.41
N VAL A 28 -28.17 4.00 -10.63
CA VAL A 28 -27.70 4.77 -9.47
C VAL A 28 -27.55 3.80 -8.31
N ILE A 29 -26.32 3.67 -7.81
CA ILE A 29 -26.06 2.98 -6.55
C ILE A 29 -26.00 4.05 -5.48
N PHE A 30 -27.03 4.12 -4.67
CA PHE A 30 -27.14 5.06 -3.57
C PHE A 30 -27.05 4.28 -2.26
N ASN A 31 -26.08 4.63 -1.41
CA ASN A 31 -26.08 4.17 -0.03
C ASN A 31 -26.72 5.28 0.81
N PRO A 32 -27.94 5.07 1.32
CA PRO A 32 -28.62 6.09 2.11
C PRO A 32 -27.78 6.49 3.33
N TYR A 33 -27.73 7.78 3.61
CA TYR A 33 -27.22 8.28 4.88
C TYR A 33 -28.03 7.67 6.03
N PRO A 34 -27.42 7.33 7.16
CA PRO A 34 -28.17 6.75 8.28
C PRO A 34 -29.32 7.64 8.76
N GLU A 35 -29.22 8.96 8.63
CA GLU A 35 -30.25 9.93 9.00
C GLU A 35 -31.48 9.92 8.09
N VAL A 36 -31.32 9.50 6.83
CA VAL A 36 -32.46 9.32 5.90
C VAL A 36 -33.11 7.93 6.05
N GLN A 37 -32.63 7.13 7.01
CA GLN A 37 -33.16 5.80 7.34
C GLN A 37 -33.90 5.81 8.69
N SER A 38 -34.93 6.66 8.82
CA SER A 38 -35.73 6.68 10.03
C SER A 38 -36.31 5.28 10.30
N HIS A 39 -35.99 4.70 11.45
CA HIS A 39 -36.35 3.32 11.79
C HIS A 39 -35.86 2.27 10.78
N GLY A 40 -34.74 2.51 10.09
CA GLY A 40 -34.20 1.60 9.07
C GLY A 40 -34.97 1.63 7.75
N LEU A 41 -35.88 2.57 7.54
CA LEU A 41 -36.62 2.72 6.29
C LEU A 41 -36.08 3.92 5.52
N VAL A 42 -35.66 3.70 4.28
CA VAL A 42 -35.40 4.78 3.33
C VAL A 42 -36.73 5.16 2.70
N ASP A 43 -37.10 6.42 2.84
CA ASP A 43 -38.24 7.04 2.18
C ASP A 43 -37.78 8.40 1.65
N ALA A 44 -37.43 8.44 0.36
CA ALA A 44 -36.78 9.61 -0.24
C ALA A 44 -37.16 9.80 -1.70
N ASP A 45 -37.31 11.06 -2.13
CA ASP A 45 -37.45 11.39 -3.54
C ASP A 45 -36.09 11.61 -4.19
N PHE A 46 -35.76 10.76 -5.16
CA PHE A 46 -34.60 10.93 -6.02
C PHE A 46 -34.96 11.76 -7.25
N ARG A 47 -34.39 12.96 -7.36
CA ARG A 47 -34.63 13.88 -8.47
C ARG A 47 -33.51 13.79 -9.51
N ILE A 48 -33.89 13.56 -10.76
CA ILE A 48 -33.00 13.56 -11.92
C ILE A 48 -33.30 14.79 -12.76
N LEU A 49 -32.30 15.66 -12.88
CA LEU A 49 -32.34 16.84 -13.74
C LEU A 49 -31.54 16.56 -15.02
N LEU A 50 -32.17 16.75 -16.18
CA LEU A 50 -31.50 16.67 -17.46
C LEU A 50 -31.26 18.08 -17.99
N GLU A 51 -30.00 18.45 -18.18
CA GLU A 51 -29.58 19.78 -18.61
C GLU A 51 -28.74 19.72 -19.88
N ASN A 52 -28.73 20.81 -20.68
CA ASN A 52 -27.73 20.98 -21.73
C ASN A 52 -26.37 21.42 -21.16
N PRO A 53 -25.31 21.43 -21.99
CA PRO A 53 -24.01 21.97 -21.59
C PRO A 53 -23.99 23.45 -21.17
N LYS A 54 -25.09 24.20 -21.33
CA LYS A 54 -25.23 25.59 -20.86
C LYS A 54 -26.03 25.68 -19.54
N GLY A 55 -26.30 24.56 -18.88
CA GLY A 55 -27.08 24.50 -17.63
C GLY A 55 -28.58 24.74 -17.81
N LYS A 56 -29.11 24.75 -19.04
CA LYS A 56 -30.56 24.85 -19.25
C LYS A 56 -31.19 23.48 -19.06
N GLN A 57 -32.06 23.37 -18.07
CA GLN A 57 -32.90 22.21 -17.82
C GLN A 57 -33.85 21.94 -19.00
N PHE A 58 -33.89 20.68 -19.43
CA PHE A 58 -34.82 20.15 -20.43
C PHE A 58 -35.93 19.31 -19.82
N ALA A 59 -35.60 18.54 -18.78
CA ALA A 59 -36.53 17.64 -18.13
C ALA A 59 -36.16 17.47 -16.65
N GLU A 60 -37.17 17.16 -15.85
CA GLU A 60 -37.04 16.73 -14.47
C GLU A 60 -37.85 15.45 -14.30
N TYR A 61 -37.23 14.48 -13.66
CA TYR A 61 -37.88 13.25 -13.26
C TYR A 61 -37.71 13.10 -11.76
N ARG A 62 -38.76 12.64 -11.09
CA ARG A 62 -38.70 12.29 -9.67
C ARG A 62 -39.07 10.83 -9.54
N VAL A 63 -38.23 10.10 -8.83
CA VAL A 63 -38.44 8.70 -8.50
C VAL A 63 -38.48 8.60 -7.00
N HIS A 64 -39.60 8.12 -6.48
CA HIS A 64 -39.73 7.83 -5.07
C HIS A 64 -38.99 6.52 -4.76
N LEU A 65 -38.05 6.58 -3.83
CA LEU A 65 -37.25 5.45 -3.38
C LEU A 65 -37.78 4.97 -2.04
N HIS A 66 -38.11 3.68 -1.99
CA HIS A 66 -38.43 3.00 -0.74
C HIS A 66 -37.49 1.80 -0.59
N ALA A 67 -36.75 1.74 0.51
CA ALA A 67 -35.92 0.59 0.86
C ALA A 67 -36.09 0.24 2.33
N ASP A 68 -36.16 -1.05 2.63
CA ASP A 68 -36.26 -1.57 3.98
C ASP A 68 -34.91 -2.14 4.41
N ASN A 69 -34.23 -1.39 5.27
CA ASN A 69 -32.92 -1.68 5.82
C ASN A 69 -33.01 -1.96 7.33
N ARG A 70 -34.17 -2.38 7.84
CA ARG A 70 -34.38 -2.65 9.27
C ARG A 70 -33.49 -3.77 9.83
N ASP A 71 -32.93 -4.59 8.95
CA ASP A 71 -31.99 -5.65 9.28
C ASP A 71 -30.52 -5.18 9.31
N ILE A 72 -30.23 -3.96 8.84
CA ILE A 72 -28.91 -3.32 8.95
C ILE A 72 -28.72 -2.79 10.37
N VAL A 73 -27.57 -3.12 10.97
CA VAL A 73 -27.22 -2.68 12.32
C VAL A 73 -26.20 -1.55 12.25
N TYR A 74 -26.50 -0.45 12.92
CA TYR A 74 -25.57 0.67 13.13
C TYR A 74 -25.10 0.68 14.57
N ILE A 75 -23.78 0.70 14.75
CA ILE A 75 -23.12 0.92 16.05
C ILE A 75 -22.68 2.38 16.08
N GLU A 76 -23.43 3.17 16.84
CA GLU A 76 -23.19 4.61 17.03
C GLU A 76 -23.37 5.03 18.51
N ASP A 77 -24.12 4.26 19.31
CA ASP A 77 -24.17 4.40 20.77
C ASP A 77 -23.00 3.65 21.42
N TRP A 78 -21.90 4.37 21.61
CA TRP A 78 -20.69 3.81 22.23
C TRP A 78 -20.80 3.64 23.75
N SER A 79 -21.90 4.04 24.39
CA SER A 79 -22.11 3.78 25.82
C SER A 79 -22.35 2.30 26.14
N GLN A 80 -22.63 1.48 25.12
CA GLN A 80 -22.89 0.04 25.23
C GLN A 80 -21.62 -0.82 25.29
N VAL A 81 -20.43 -0.22 25.23
CA VAL A 81 -19.19 -0.99 25.44
C VAL A 81 -19.15 -1.61 26.84
N ILE A 82 -18.40 -2.70 26.98
CA ILE A 82 -18.23 -3.39 28.27
C ILE A 82 -17.46 -2.49 29.25
N GLN A 83 -16.43 -1.78 28.79
CA GLN A 83 -15.53 -0.96 29.59
C GLN A 83 -16.12 0.43 29.88
N LYS A 84 -17.35 0.51 30.42
CA LYS A 84 -18.07 1.79 30.63
C LYS A 84 -17.29 2.86 31.40
N LYS A 85 -16.40 2.45 32.32
CA LYS A 85 -15.55 3.36 33.12
C LYS A 85 -14.45 4.06 32.31
N GLU A 86 -14.13 3.53 31.13
CA GLU A 86 -13.10 4.04 30.21
C GLU A 86 -13.67 5.06 29.21
N ILE A 87 -14.99 5.32 29.26
CA ILE A 87 -15.67 6.34 28.46
C ILE A 87 -16.08 7.51 29.35
N VAL A 88 -15.88 8.72 28.84
CA VAL A 88 -16.47 9.96 29.35
C VAL A 88 -17.56 10.42 28.40
N LEU A 89 -18.75 10.68 28.94
CA LEU A 89 -19.92 11.09 28.15
C LEU A 89 -19.98 12.61 27.98
N ASN A 90 -20.34 13.05 26.78
CA ASN A 90 -20.76 14.42 26.44
C ASN A 90 -19.71 15.51 26.69
N ARG A 91 -18.44 15.14 26.73
CA ARG A 91 -17.32 16.07 26.69
C ARG A 91 -16.06 15.39 26.18
N ARG A 92 -15.13 16.18 25.70
CA ARG A 92 -13.76 15.73 25.48
C ARG A 92 -13.05 15.57 26.82
N THR A 93 -12.30 14.49 26.89
CA THR A 93 -11.34 14.24 27.97
C THR A 93 -10.13 15.13 27.78
N GLU A 94 -9.57 15.60 28.89
CA GLU A 94 -8.21 16.14 28.88
C GLU A 94 -7.18 14.98 28.81
N PRO A 95 -5.95 15.21 28.31
CA PRO A 95 -4.93 14.16 28.15
C PRO A 95 -4.66 13.33 29.40
N GLU A 96 -4.69 13.96 30.58
CA GLU A 96 -4.45 13.32 31.87
C GLU A 96 -5.54 12.31 32.29
N GLU A 97 -6.74 12.43 31.74
CA GLU A 97 -7.85 11.54 32.09
C GLU A 97 -7.67 10.15 31.48
N ARG A 98 -6.94 10.05 30.36
CA ARG A 98 -6.62 8.81 29.65
C ARG A 98 -7.85 7.93 29.41
N LYS A 99 -8.87 8.53 28.78
CA LYS A 99 -10.15 7.88 28.48
C LYS A 99 -10.64 8.23 27.09
N TRP A 100 -11.57 7.42 26.60
CA TRP A 100 -12.30 7.69 25.38
C TRP A 100 -13.41 8.71 25.66
N SER A 101 -13.68 9.57 24.69
CA SER A 101 -14.77 10.56 24.77
C SER A 101 -15.91 10.12 23.88
N PHE A 102 -17.10 9.87 24.43
CA PHE A 102 -18.30 9.67 23.63
C PHE A 102 -19.11 10.96 23.63
N GLU A 103 -19.06 11.68 22.51
CA GLU A 103 -19.74 12.95 22.32
C GLU A 103 -21.10 12.69 21.67
N THR A 104 -22.18 13.22 22.26
CA THR A 104 -23.55 13.11 21.73
C THR A 104 -24.19 14.48 21.55
N ASN A 105 -25.28 14.55 20.78
CA ASN A 105 -25.99 15.79 20.46
C ASN A 105 -25.08 16.84 19.79
N LEU A 106 -24.11 16.37 19.02
CA LEU A 106 -23.29 17.24 18.19
C LEU A 106 -24.15 17.88 17.11
N ASN A 107 -23.81 19.12 16.77
CA ASN A 107 -24.49 19.83 15.69
C ASN A 107 -24.07 19.27 14.33
N ASP A 108 -24.92 19.51 13.33
CA ASP A 108 -24.70 19.06 11.95
C ASP A 108 -23.38 19.56 11.35
N SER A 109 -22.86 20.69 11.84
CA SER A 109 -21.58 21.24 11.36
C SER A 109 -20.35 20.44 11.79
N THR A 110 -20.49 19.50 12.74
CA THR A 110 -19.45 18.50 13.03
C THR A 110 -19.33 17.43 11.94
N GLY A 111 -20.39 17.24 11.14
CA GLY A 111 -20.47 16.15 10.16
C GLY A 111 -20.53 14.75 10.78
N SER A 112 -20.92 14.65 12.06
CA SER A 112 -21.13 13.37 12.76
C SER A 112 -22.55 12.87 12.51
N THR A 113 -22.66 11.61 12.10
CA THR A 113 -23.96 10.99 11.84
C THR A 113 -24.73 10.86 13.15
N PHE A 114 -26.04 11.14 13.12
CA PHE A 114 -26.91 11.13 14.31
C PHE A 114 -26.47 12.05 15.47
N GLY A 115 -25.51 12.95 15.23
CA GLY A 115 -24.93 13.82 16.26
C GLY A 115 -24.07 13.07 17.28
N ASN A 116 -23.58 11.86 16.96
CA ASN A 116 -22.82 11.01 17.86
C ASN A 116 -21.43 10.72 17.29
N GLN A 117 -20.39 10.74 18.12
CA GLN A 117 -19.08 10.23 17.74
C GLN A 117 -18.28 9.75 18.95
N LEU A 118 -17.46 8.71 18.74
CA LEU A 118 -16.42 8.31 19.68
C LEU A 118 -15.10 8.98 19.29
N PHE A 119 -14.50 9.72 20.21
CA PHE A 119 -13.25 10.43 20.02
C PHE A 119 -12.15 9.86 20.94
N VAL A 120 -10.94 9.83 20.41
CA VAL A 120 -9.71 9.57 21.17
C VAL A 120 -8.69 10.66 20.89
N GLN A 121 -8.04 11.14 21.94
CA GLN A 121 -6.98 12.15 21.86
C GLN A 121 -5.60 11.48 21.75
N SER A 122 -4.67 12.12 21.03
CA SER A 122 -3.28 11.67 20.97
C SER A 122 -2.62 11.78 22.35
N LEU A 123 -1.85 10.75 22.72
CA LEU A 123 -1.11 10.67 23.97
C LEU A 123 0.35 10.30 23.69
N PRO A 124 1.33 10.93 24.38
CA PRO A 124 2.74 10.75 24.07
C PRO A 124 3.33 9.43 24.60
N ASP A 125 2.77 8.86 25.67
CA ASP A 125 3.44 7.83 26.48
C ASP A 125 2.69 6.50 26.59
N ILE A 126 1.35 6.51 26.66
CA ILE A 126 0.55 5.30 26.92
C ILE A 126 -0.68 5.27 25.99
N SER A 127 -0.98 4.08 25.45
CA SER A 127 -2.23 3.82 24.73
C SER A 127 -3.40 3.64 25.70
N LEU A 128 -4.58 4.08 25.29
CA LEU A 128 -5.79 3.86 26.07
C LEU A 128 -6.16 2.37 26.17
N THR A 129 -6.90 2.03 27.22
CA THR A 129 -7.58 0.74 27.32
C THR A 129 -8.46 0.51 26.09
N ALA A 130 -8.31 -0.64 25.45
CA ALA A 130 -9.17 -1.02 24.32
C ALA A 130 -10.64 -1.14 24.73
N LEU A 131 -11.55 -0.75 23.83
CA LEU A 131 -12.99 -0.87 24.04
C LEU A 131 -13.52 -2.14 23.37
N THR A 132 -14.50 -2.78 23.99
CA THR A 132 -15.17 -3.98 23.49
C THR A 132 -16.67 -3.73 23.39
N TYR A 133 -17.21 -3.80 22.18
CA TYR A 133 -18.63 -3.68 21.89
C TYR A 133 -19.23 -5.06 21.63
N PRO A 134 -20.21 -5.52 22.45
CA PRO A 134 -20.86 -6.80 22.25
C PRO A 134 -21.84 -6.75 21.07
N LEU A 135 -21.59 -7.52 20.01
CA LEU A 135 -22.43 -7.48 18.80
C LEU A 135 -23.76 -8.22 18.95
N ASN A 136 -23.77 -9.38 19.63
CA ASN A 136 -24.96 -10.26 19.75
C ASN A 136 -25.63 -10.62 18.41
N LEU A 137 -24.86 -10.66 17.31
CA LEU A 137 -25.34 -11.01 15.98
C LEU A 137 -25.04 -12.48 15.64
N LYS A 138 -25.73 -13.01 14.62
CA LYS A 138 -25.58 -14.38 14.12
C LYS A 138 -25.54 -14.41 12.60
N GLY A 139 -24.75 -15.30 12.03
CA GLY A 139 -24.60 -15.39 10.56
C GLY A 139 -23.60 -14.37 10.01
N TYR A 140 -23.63 -14.18 8.68
CA TYR A 140 -22.66 -13.35 7.98
C TYR A 140 -23.08 -11.89 7.89
N TYR A 141 -22.12 -11.00 8.06
CA TYR A 141 -22.30 -9.55 7.86
C TYR A 141 -21.13 -8.96 7.08
N ALA A 142 -21.42 -8.01 6.18
CA ALA A 142 -20.44 -7.07 5.68
C ALA A 142 -20.30 -5.90 6.67
N ILE A 143 -19.06 -5.50 6.95
CA ILE A 143 -18.72 -4.50 7.96
C ILE A 143 -18.15 -3.27 7.27
N PHE A 144 -18.82 -2.13 7.46
CA PHE A 144 -18.40 -0.83 6.96
C PHE A 144 -18.09 0.08 8.13
N ILE A 145 -17.09 0.93 7.97
CA ILE A 145 -16.67 1.87 9.01
C ILE A 145 -16.68 3.28 8.45
N GLN A 146 -17.22 4.22 9.23
CA GLN A 146 -17.09 5.65 9.03
C GLN A 146 -16.32 6.21 10.23
N GLY A 147 -15.19 6.84 9.97
CA GLY A 147 -14.45 7.58 10.99
C GLY A 147 -13.31 8.40 10.41
N LYS A 148 -12.80 9.37 11.16
CA LYS A 148 -11.63 10.19 10.77
C LYS A 148 -10.45 9.94 11.69
N GLY A 149 -9.27 9.77 11.10
CA GLY A 149 -8.04 9.45 11.84
C GLY A 149 -7.88 7.94 12.06
N PRO A 150 -6.69 7.50 12.51
CA PRO A 150 -6.43 6.08 12.67
C PRO A 150 -6.97 5.59 14.01
N ILE A 151 -7.96 4.70 13.97
CA ILE A 151 -8.35 3.81 15.06
C ILE A 151 -8.21 2.41 14.53
N ASP A 152 -7.65 1.53 15.35
CA ASP A 152 -7.38 0.16 14.96
C ASP A 152 -8.58 -0.72 15.39
N PHE A 153 -9.07 -1.56 14.48
CA PHE A 153 -10.27 -2.37 14.66
C PHE A 153 -9.98 -3.85 14.49
N ARG A 154 -10.62 -4.66 15.32
CA ARG A 154 -10.62 -6.11 15.15
C ARG A 154 -11.90 -6.74 15.66
N LEU A 155 -12.21 -7.93 15.16
CA LEU A 155 -13.13 -8.83 15.82
C LEU A 155 -12.36 -9.63 16.86
N THR A 156 -13.05 -10.10 17.90
CA THR A 156 -12.43 -10.94 18.93
C THR A 156 -11.75 -12.19 18.37
N GLY A 157 -12.25 -12.75 17.28
CA GLY A 157 -11.66 -13.90 16.59
C GLY A 157 -10.54 -13.57 15.62
N ASP A 158 -10.25 -12.29 15.36
CA ASP A 158 -9.14 -11.90 14.50
C ASP A 158 -7.81 -12.00 15.26
N GLU A 159 -6.72 -12.21 14.54
CA GLU A 159 -5.36 -12.17 15.12
C GLU A 159 -4.73 -10.78 14.99
N GLU A 160 -5.23 -9.93 14.09
CA GLU A 160 -4.69 -8.61 13.74
C GLU A 160 -5.75 -7.52 13.86
N SER A 161 -5.30 -6.31 14.20
CA SER A 161 -6.10 -5.08 14.16
C SER A 161 -5.81 -4.29 12.89
N TYR A 162 -6.85 -3.75 12.26
CA TYR A 162 -6.76 -3.00 11.02
C TYR A 162 -6.93 -1.52 11.28
N ARG A 163 -6.03 -0.72 10.71
CA ARG A 163 -6.10 0.74 10.77
C ARG A 163 -7.12 1.26 9.78
N LEU A 164 -8.31 1.61 10.27
CA LEU A 164 -9.43 2.01 9.42
C LEU A 164 -9.78 3.46 9.68
N GLY A 165 -9.82 4.22 8.59
CA GLY A 165 -10.19 5.61 8.60
C GLY A 165 -10.61 6.03 7.20
N SER A 166 -11.64 6.86 7.16
CA SER A 166 -12.20 7.48 5.97
C SER A 166 -11.22 8.53 5.45
N LYS A 167 -10.93 8.50 4.15
CA LYS A 167 -10.05 9.49 3.51
C LYS A 167 -10.80 10.81 3.28
N ARG A 168 -12.13 10.79 3.41
CA ARG A 168 -13.04 11.91 3.15
C ARG A 168 -14.21 11.90 4.16
N PRO A 169 -14.79 13.08 4.45
CA PRO A 169 -16.00 13.16 5.28
C PRO A 169 -17.11 12.26 4.76
N GLY A 170 -17.78 11.51 5.63
CA GLY A 170 -18.90 10.63 5.25
C GLY A 170 -18.54 9.39 4.44
N GLN A 171 -17.27 9.15 4.12
CA GLN A 171 -16.89 7.98 3.35
C GLN A 171 -16.98 6.72 4.22
N GLU A 172 -17.90 5.83 3.92
CA GLU A 172 -17.87 4.47 4.44
C GLU A 172 -16.75 3.67 3.76
N ARG A 173 -16.01 2.88 4.55
CA ARG A 173 -15.02 1.92 4.03
C ARG A 173 -15.44 0.50 4.37
N LEU A 174 -15.54 -0.35 3.35
CA LEU A 174 -15.71 -1.79 3.56
C LEU A 174 -14.45 -2.37 4.20
N TRP A 175 -14.57 -2.80 5.46
CA TRP A 175 -13.51 -3.47 6.18
C TRP A 175 -13.39 -4.93 5.75
N LYS A 176 -14.46 -5.72 5.88
CA LYS A 176 -14.52 -7.15 5.49
C LYS A 176 -15.95 -7.66 5.57
N TRP A 177 -16.15 -8.94 5.25
CA TRP A 177 -17.34 -9.70 5.64
C TRP A 177 -16.94 -10.96 6.40
N GLY A 178 -17.80 -11.44 7.29
CA GLY A 178 -17.53 -12.64 8.08
C GLY A 178 -18.68 -13.02 9.01
N ARG A 179 -18.56 -14.16 9.68
CA ARG A 179 -19.54 -14.61 10.67
C ARG A 179 -19.44 -13.80 11.95
N MET A 180 -20.56 -13.29 12.44
CA MET A 180 -20.64 -12.53 13.70
C MET A 180 -21.00 -13.39 14.92
N ASP A 181 -21.19 -14.69 14.74
CA ASP A 181 -21.47 -15.61 15.84
C ASP A 181 -20.36 -15.54 16.91
N ARG A 182 -20.75 -15.15 18.12
CA ARG A 182 -19.84 -15.02 19.28
C ARG A 182 -18.66 -14.06 19.04
N GLN A 183 -18.87 -13.03 18.22
CA GLN A 183 -17.88 -11.97 18.03
C GLN A 183 -18.22 -10.73 18.86
N HIS A 184 -17.18 -10.03 19.31
CA HIS A 184 -17.25 -8.63 19.71
C HIS A 184 -16.43 -7.79 18.73
N LEU A 185 -16.83 -6.54 18.58
CA LEU A 185 -16.01 -5.52 17.93
C LEU A 185 -15.07 -4.92 18.99
N VAL A 186 -13.79 -4.87 18.70
CA VAL A 186 -12.76 -4.29 19.58
C VAL A 186 -12.14 -3.08 18.89
N LEU A 187 -12.02 -2.00 19.64
CA LEU A 187 -11.44 -0.73 19.19
C LEU A 187 -10.19 -0.45 20.01
N GLU A 188 -9.08 -0.17 19.32
CA GLU A 188 -7.78 0.10 19.87
C GLU A 188 -7.31 1.48 19.41
N GLN A 189 -6.68 2.23 20.31
CA GLN A 189 -6.06 3.50 19.93
C GLN A 189 -4.87 3.20 19.02
N ALA A 190 -4.88 3.76 17.81
CA ALA A 190 -3.78 3.55 16.89
C ALA A 190 -2.51 4.26 17.38
N TYR A 191 -1.37 3.67 17.03
CA TYR A 191 -0.03 4.21 17.28
C TYR A 191 0.61 4.68 15.96
N ASP A 192 1.45 5.70 15.97
CA ASP A 192 2.30 6.07 14.82
C ASP A 192 3.63 6.63 15.33
N TYR A 193 4.51 7.10 14.43
CA TYR A 193 5.88 7.57 14.70
C TYR A 193 6.13 8.30 16.04
N THR A 194 5.19 9.14 16.48
CA THR A 194 5.34 10.02 17.64
C THR A 194 4.50 9.58 18.85
N GLY A 195 3.94 8.37 18.84
CA GLY A 195 3.07 7.88 19.91
C GLY A 195 1.65 7.59 19.46
N SER A 196 0.76 7.47 20.44
CA SER A 196 -0.66 7.21 20.23
C SER A 196 -1.33 8.36 19.48
N GLN A 197 -2.17 8.04 18.52
CA GLN A 197 -2.80 9.00 17.60
C GLN A 197 -4.20 9.39 18.06
N SER A 198 -4.64 10.57 17.62
CA SER A 198 -6.03 11.00 17.76
C SER A 198 -6.90 10.44 16.63
N GLY A 199 -8.15 10.10 16.94
CA GLY A 199 -9.09 9.56 15.98
C GLY A 199 -10.53 9.79 16.41
N THR A 200 -11.44 9.59 15.47
CA THR A 200 -12.90 9.69 15.65
C THR A 200 -13.56 8.57 14.90
N ILE A 201 -14.49 7.86 15.53
CA ILE A 201 -15.43 6.96 14.86
C ILE A 201 -16.81 7.58 14.94
N ASP A 202 -17.44 7.69 13.78
CA ASP A 202 -18.82 8.09 13.66
C ASP A 202 -19.69 6.86 13.96
N TYR A 203 -19.68 5.89 13.05
CA TYR A 203 -20.39 4.61 13.23
C TYR A 203 -19.69 3.42 12.57
N VAL A 204 -20.10 2.23 13.00
CA VAL A 204 -19.86 0.96 12.29
C VAL A 204 -21.19 0.40 11.78
N LYS A 205 -21.25 0.10 10.50
CA LYS A 205 -22.44 -0.44 9.82
C LYS A 205 -22.24 -1.90 9.48
N LEU A 206 -23.22 -2.71 9.85
CA LEU A 206 -23.23 -4.16 9.69
C LEU A 206 -24.41 -4.55 8.82
N ILE A 207 -24.12 -4.98 7.59
CA ILE A 207 -25.12 -5.38 6.59
C ILE A 207 -25.21 -6.91 6.58
N PRO A 208 -26.36 -7.53 6.93
CA PRO A 208 -26.49 -8.98 6.91
C PRO A 208 -26.31 -9.53 5.49
N LEU A 209 -25.66 -10.69 5.37
CA LEU A 209 -25.43 -11.40 4.13
C LEU A 209 -25.99 -12.81 4.21
N THR A 210 -26.59 -13.28 3.11
CA THR A 210 -26.91 -14.70 2.95
C THR A 210 -25.66 -15.50 2.60
N ASP A 211 -25.69 -16.81 2.85
CA ASP A 211 -24.59 -17.71 2.47
C ASP A 211 -24.34 -17.70 0.94
N GLU A 212 -25.39 -17.55 0.14
CA GLU A 212 -25.29 -17.41 -1.32
C GLU A 212 -24.55 -16.14 -1.72
N LYS A 213 -24.86 -15.02 -1.04
CA LYS A 213 -24.17 -13.74 -1.31
C LYS A 213 -22.71 -13.79 -0.90
N VAL A 214 -22.38 -14.47 0.21
CA VAL A 214 -20.98 -14.68 0.61
C VAL A 214 -20.24 -15.49 -0.44
N LYS A 215 -20.81 -16.60 -0.91
CA LYS A 215 -20.22 -17.39 -2.01
C LYS A 215 -20.03 -16.58 -3.28
N GLU A 216 -21.00 -15.74 -3.64
CA GLU A 216 -20.88 -14.83 -4.79
C GLU A 216 -19.71 -13.85 -4.61
N LEU A 217 -19.58 -13.23 -3.42
CA LEU A 217 -18.48 -12.32 -3.11
C LEU A 217 -17.12 -13.02 -3.13
N GLU A 218 -17.05 -14.26 -2.66
CA GLU A 218 -15.83 -15.07 -2.63
C GLU A 218 -15.45 -15.62 -4.01
N SER A 219 -16.41 -15.78 -4.91
CA SER A 219 -16.18 -16.31 -6.27
C SER A 219 -15.15 -15.51 -7.09
N VAL A 220 -14.95 -14.23 -6.74
CA VAL A 220 -13.95 -13.37 -7.38
C VAL A 220 -12.52 -13.87 -7.15
N TYR A 221 -12.28 -14.66 -6.08
CA TYR A 221 -10.99 -15.24 -5.72
C TYR A 221 -10.80 -16.67 -6.24
N GLU A 222 -11.79 -17.23 -6.95
CA GLU A 222 -11.68 -18.57 -7.52
C GLU A 222 -10.63 -18.67 -8.63
N GLY A 223 -10.31 -19.89 -9.03
CA GLY A 223 -9.33 -20.18 -10.08
C GLY A 223 -7.99 -20.63 -9.53
N LYS A 224 -7.15 -21.14 -10.43
CA LYS A 224 -5.84 -21.69 -10.06
C LYS A 224 -4.88 -20.55 -9.74
N LYS A 225 -4.23 -20.64 -8.56
CA LYS A 225 -3.03 -19.85 -8.25
C LYS A 225 -1.91 -20.28 -9.20
N ASP A 226 -1.56 -19.43 -10.17
CA ASP A 226 -0.64 -19.74 -11.27
C ASP A 226 0.50 -18.72 -11.42
N LYS A 227 0.59 -17.77 -10.49
CA LYS A 227 1.61 -16.72 -10.43
C LYS A 227 2.15 -16.56 -9.01
N LEU A 228 3.43 -16.23 -8.92
CA LEU A 228 4.12 -16.00 -7.65
C LEU A 228 3.85 -14.59 -7.11
N LEU A 229 3.58 -14.49 -5.81
CA LEU A 229 3.52 -13.23 -5.08
C LEU A 229 4.70 -13.13 -4.13
N ALA A 230 5.59 -12.18 -4.41
CA ALA A 230 6.71 -11.82 -3.57
C ALA A 230 6.46 -10.45 -2.92
N PHE A 231 6.59 -10.36 -1.60
CA PHE A 231 6.41 -9.08 -0.91
C PHE A 231 7.58 -8.80 0.04
N TYR A 232 7.95 -7.52 0.10
CA TYR A 232 8.89 -7.01 1.07
C TYR A 232 8.25 -6.96 2.46
N TRP A 233 8.90 -7.56 3.45
CA TRP A 233 8.58 -7.45 4.86
C TRP A 233 9.63 -6.56 5.53
N GLU A 234 9.19 -5.46 6.14
CA GLU A 234 10.08 -4.44 6.72
C GLU A 234 9.77 -4.26 8.21
N PRO A 235 10.29 -5.14 9.11
CA PRO A 235 10.07 -5.05 10.54
C PRO A 235 10.36 -3.66 11.10
N TYR A 236 11.42 -3.04 10.59
CA TYR A 236 11.82 -1.67 10.91
C TYR A 236 10.65 -0.68 10.79
N SER A 237 10.02 -0.56 9.63
CA SER A 237 8.89 0.36 9.42
C SER A 237 7.64 -0.02 10.21
N TRP A 238 7.42 -1.31 10.45
CA TRP A 238 6.32 -1.75 11.31
C TRP A 238 6.52 -1.38 12.77
N ALA A 239 7.76 -1.42 13.28
CA ALA A 239 8.08 -0.91 14.61
C ALA A 239 7.81 0.60 14.72
N PHE A 240 8.12 1.38 13.67
CA PHE A 240 7.81 2.82 13.61
C PHE A 240 6.30 3.11 13.65
N HIS A 241 5.54 2.47 12.76
CA HIS A 241 4.16 2.87 12.48
C HIS A 241 3.10 2.11 13.29
N TYR A 242 3.43 0.95 13.84
CA TYR A 242 2.45 0.04 14.45
C TYR A 242 2.90 -0.51 15.81
N GLY A 243 4.06 -0.09 16.32
CA GLY A 243 4.49 -0.50 17.66
C GLY A 243 4.87 -1.99 17.75
N CYS A 244 5.57 -2.53 16.75
CA CYS A 244 6.00 -3.94 16.73
C CYS A 244 7.17 -4.21 17.70
N TRP A 245 6.89 -4.42 18.99
CA TRP A 245 7.92 -4.51 20.04
C TRP A 245 7.92 -5.84 20.79
N GLN A 246 6.90 -6.68 20.62
CA GLN A 246 6.85 -8.02 21.20
C GLN A 246 6.98 -9.07 20.10
N PRO A 247 7.46 -10.29 20.41
CA PRO A 247 7.55 -11.35 19.42
C PRO A 247 6.22 -11.64 18.73
N LEU A 248 5.09 -11.51 19.42
CA LEU A 248 3.77 -11.73 18.81
C LEU A 248 3.34 -10.62 17.84
N ASP A 249 3.89 -9.41 17.93
CA ASP A 249 3.52 -8.32 17.03
C ASP A 249 4.04 -8.58 15.60
N HIS A 250 5.20 -9.23 15.47
CA HIS A 250 5.68 -9.74 14.17
C HIS A 250 4.68 -10.71 13.55
N ARG A 251 4.15 -11.65 14.36
CA ARG A 251 3.12 -12.60 13.90
C ARG A 251 1.87 -11.88 13.41
N LYS A 252 1.40 -10.87 14.15
CA LYS A 252 0.23 -10.07 13.78
C LYS A 252 0.46 -9.41 12.43
N ALA A 253 1.56 -8.69 12.27
CA ALA A 253 1.89 -8.00 11.02
C ALA A 253 2.09 -8.96 9.84
N MET A 254 2.66 -10.14 10.09
CA MET A 254 2.88 -11.17 9.07
C MET A 254 1.58 -11.89 8.65
N LYS A 255 0.51 -11.84 9.47
CA LYS A 255 -0.77 -12.49 9.18
C LYS A 255 -1.41 -11.97 7.90
N GLY A 256 -1.31 -10.66 7.62
CA GLY A 256 -1.76 -10.05 6.38
C GLY A 256 -1.17 -10.71 5.12
N TYR A 257 0.09 -11.16 5.16
CA TYR A 257 0.72 -11.87 4.03
C TYR A 257 0.13 -13.27 3.82
N GLN A 258 -0.21 -13.97 4.91
CA GLN A 258 -0.92 -15.25 4.82
C GLN A 258 -2.33 -15.06 4.21
N ILE A 259 -3.07 -14.06 4.69
CA ILE A 259 -4.41 -13.72 4.18
C ILE A 259 -4.34 -13.36 2.69
N GLY A 260 -3.32 -12.60 2.28
CA GLY A 260 -3.08 -12.24 0.89
C GLY A 260 -2.48 -13.36 0.03
N GLU A 261 -2.31 -14.57 0.57
CA GLU A 261 -1.71 -15.73 -0.09
C GLU A 261 -0.33 -15.46 -0.70
N VAL A 262 0.53 -14.76 0.02
CA VAL A 262 1.90 -14.47 -0.43
C VAL A 262 2.74 -15.75 -0.45
N ASP A 263 3.54 -15.93 -1.51
CA ASP A 263 4.37 -17.12 -1.71
C ASP A 263 5.76 -17.00 -1.07
N LEU A 264 6.27 -15.79 -0.89
CA LEU A 264 7.58 -15.56 -0.27
C LEU A 264 7.69 -14.16 0.34
N LEU A 265 8.48 -14.06 1.43
CA LEU A 265 8.75 -12.81 2.13
C LEU A 265 10.21 -12.41 1.99
N ASP A 266 10.42 -11.26 1.38
CA ASP A 266 11.72 -10.60 1.26
C ASP A 266 11.92 -9.71 2.50
N THR A 267 12.58 -10.25 3.53
CA THR A 267 12.59 -9.67 4.88
C THR A 267 13.80 -8.78 5.10
N GLN A 268 13.57 -7.50 5.38
CA GLN A 268 14.65 -6.56 5.69
C GLN A 268 15.44 -7.01 6.92
N VAL A 269 16.73 -7.28 6.73
CA VAL A 269 17.69 -7.52 7.82
C VAL A 269 18.70 -6.39 7.96
N GLY A 270 18.92 -5.60 6.90
CA GLY A 270 19.69 -4.36 7.00
C GLY A 270 20.18 -3.84 5.67
N ARG A 271 21.25 -3.05 5.73
CA ARG A 271 22.05 -2.66 4.55
C ARG A 271 23.52 -2.73 4.91
N PHE A 272 24.39 -3.04 3.96
CA PHE A 272 25.81 -3.12 4.29
C PHE A 272 26.37 -1.73 4.61
N GLY A 273 27.05 -1.64 5.76
CA GLY A 273 27.65 -0.42 6.31
C GLY A 273 26.79 0.32 7.34
N MET A 274 25.51 -0.02 7.50
CA MET A 274 24.68 0.47 8.62
C MET A 274 24.56 -0.59 9.71
N LYS A 275 24.04 -0.17 10.86
CA LYS A 275 23.61 -1.09 11.93
C LYS A 275 22.51 -2.03 11.41
N SER A 276 22.54 -3.29 11.83
CA SER A 276 21.56 -4.30 11.44
C SER A 276 20.22 -4.09 12.14
N VAL A 277 19.14 -4.57 11.51
CA VAL A 277 17.80 -4.64 12.10
C VAL A 277 17.45 -6.06 12.60
N TYR A 278 18.48 -6.87 12.86
CA TYR A 278 18.43 -8.16 13.53
C TYR A 278 19.62 -8.33 14.47
N GLU A 279 19.59 -9.39 15.27
CA GLU A 279 20.46 -9.64 16.43
C GLU A 279 21.84 -10.19 16.02
N SER A 280 22.54 -9.43 15.17
CA SER A 280 23.84 -9.77 14.60
C SER A 280 24.98 -9.73 15.63
N ARG A 281 25.99 -10.57 15.41
CA ARG A 281 27.31 -10.61 16.07
C ARG A 281 28.43 -10.11 15.17
N ILE A 282 28.16 -9.95 13.87
CA ILE A 282 29.09 -9.43 12.85
C ILE A 282 28.88 -7.94 12.62
N VAL A 283 27.63 -7.48 12.70
CA VAL A 283 27.21 -6.09 12.47
C VAL A 283 26.65 -5.52 13.78
N ASP A 284 26.92 -4.24 14.07
CA ASP A 284 26.32 -3.63 15.26
C ASP A 284 24.81 -3.52 15.13
N GLN A 285 24.14 -3.62 16.27
CA GLN A 285 22.68 -3.57 16.34
C GLN A 285 22.20 -2.14 16.62
N LEU A 286 21.01 -1.83 16.14
CA LEU A 286 20.30 -0.57 16.35
C LEU A 286 19.51 -0.56 17.66
N LEU A 287 20.20 -0.55 18.81
CA LEU A 287 19.56 -0.73 20.13
C LEU A 287 19.03 0.55 20.81
N LEU A 288 19.21 1.72 20.19
CA LEU A 288 18.90 3.03 20.81
C LEU A 288 17.94 3.84 19.93
N ASP A 289 17.72 5.11 20.33
CA ASP A 289 16.95 6.07 19.55
C ASP A 289 17.38 6.07 18.09
N THR A 290 16.38 5.94 17.24
CA THR A 290 16.51 5.95 15.79
C THR A 290 15.91 7.25 15.28
N HIS A 291 16.60 7.89 14.34
CA HIS A 291 16.09 9.08 13.67
C HIS A 291 15.33 8.62 12.42
N GLY A 292 14.05 8.96 12.35
CA GLY A 292 13.23 8.74 11.16
C GLY A 292 13.44 9.81 10.09
N ASP A 293 12.89 9.57 8.91
CA ASP A 293 12.76 10.61 7.88
C ASP A 293 11.88 11.77 8.41
N PRO A 294 12.06 13.02 7.95
CA PRO A 294 11.22 14.15 8.36
C PRO A 294 9.72 13.89 8.16
N ILE A 295 8.89 14.27 9.14
CA ILE A 295 7.43 14.05 9.15
C ILE A 295 6.72 15.36 9.42
N GLY A 296 5.98 15.86 8.44
CA GLY A 296 5.24 17.12 8.57
C GLY A 296 6.15 18.29 8.94
N THR A 297 5.98 18.85 10.14
CA THR A 297 6.82 19.92 10.71
C THR A 297 8.00 19.40 11.54
N THR A 298 8.03 18.10 11.85
CA THR A 298 9.10 17.47 12.63
C THR A 298 10.26 17.11 11.71
N LYS A 299 11.34 17.89 11.79
CA LYS A 299 12.53 17.74 10.94
C LYS A 299 13.30 16.44 11.14
N GLN A 300 13.37 15.94 12.37
CA GLN A 300 14.07 14.71 12.72
C GLN A 300 13.25 14.01 13.82
N PRO A 301 12.20 13.25 13.46
CA PRO A 301 11.47 12.49 14.46
C PRO A 301 12.41 11.46 15.09
N THR A 302 12.43 11.40 16.40
CA THR A 302 13.17 10.40 17.16
C THR A 302 12.19 9.40 17.75
N THR A 303 12.56 8.12 17.71
CA THR A 303 11.81 7.06 18.39
C THR A 303 12.79 5.98 18.84
N ASN A 304 12.47 5.32 19.95
CA ASN A 304 13.20 4.15 20.42
C ASN A 304 12.54 2.84 19.98
N ASN A 305 11.46 2.88 19.19
CA ASN A 305 10.66 1.69 18.85
C ASN A 305 11.46 0.58 18.17
N VAL A 306 12.37 0.94 17.27
CA VAL A 306 13.24 -0.05 16.60
C VAL A 306 14.25 -0.64 17.57
N GLY A 307 14.83 0.19 18.44
CA GLY A 307 15.70 -0.28 19.52
C GLY A 307 14.97 -1.21 20.47
N MET A 308 13.74 -0.88 20.85
CA MET A 308 12.89 -1.74 21.67
C MET A 308 12.53 -3.04 20.96
N MET A 309 12.21 -3.01 19.65
CA MET A 309 11.99 -4.22 18.87
C MET A 309 13.22 -5.15 18.94
N GLN A 310 14.43 -4.62 18.76
CA GLN A 310 15.64 -5.44 18.84
C GLN A 310 16.00 -5.89 20.26
N GLN A 311 15.67 -5.09 21.28
CA GLN A 311 15.92 -5.46 22.68
C GLN A 311 14.95 -6.52 23.19
N TYR A 312 13.69 -6.48 22.76
CA TYR A 312 12.62 -7.34 23.27
C TYR A 312 12.26 -8.50 22.34
N THR A 313 12.73 -8.50 21.10
CA THR A 313 12.45 -9.55 20.12
C THR A 313 13.74 -10.04 19.48
N ASN A 314 13.73 -11.28 19.00
CA ASN A 314 14.71 -11.74 18.01
C ASN A 314 14.03 -11.58 16.64
N THR A 315 14.34 -10.49 15.94
CA THR A 315 13.58 -9.99 14.78
C THR A 315 13.62 -10.97 13.61
N LEU A 316 14.80 -11.49 13.27
CA LEU A 316 14.96 -12.43 12.16
C LEU A 316 14.38 -13.81 12.52
N ASP A 317 14.66 -14.33 13.71
CA ASP A 317 14.07 -15.58 14.18
C ASP A 317 12.54 -15.50 14.27
N ALA A 318 11.97 -14.38 14.76
CA ALA A 318 10.53 -14.18 14.77
C ALA A 318 9.95 -14.24 13.36
N SER A 319 10.60 -13.56 12.40
CA SER A 319 10.19 -13.60 10.99
C SER A 319 10.25 -15.03 10.43
N ILE A 320 11.34 -15.78 10.68
CA ILE A 320 11.49 -17.17 10.23
C ILE A 320 10.43 -18.08 10.88
N ARG A 321 10.23 -17.97 12.19
CA ARG A 321 9.26 -18.78 12.95
C ARG A 321 7.86 -18.62 12.38
N TYR A 322 7.39 -17.39 12.20
CA TYR A 322 6.03 -17.16 11.72
C TYR A 322 5.89 -17.36 10.21
N GLY A 323 6.96 -17.13 9.44
CA GLY A 323 7.04 -17.56 8.05
C GLY A 323 6.77 -19.06 7.93
N ARG A 324 7.47 -19.89 8.73
CA ARG A 324 7.24 -21.34 8.80
C ARG A 324 5.84 -21.71 9.28
N GLU A 325 5.32 -21.04 10.31
CA GLU A 325 3.94 -21.25 10.79
C GLU A 325 2.91 -21.02 9.68
N PHE A 326 3.11 -19.99 8.86
CA PHE A 326 2.22 -19.63 7.77
C PHE A 326 2.53 -20.36 6.46
N GLY A 327 3.60 -21.15 6.38
CA GLY A 327 4.04 -21.82 5.16
C GLY A 327 4.63 -20.87 4.12
N ILE A 328 5.18 -19.73 4.54
CA ILE A 328 5.77 -18.70 3.67
C ILE A 328 7.29 -18.64 3.91
N PRO A 329 8.13 -19.03 2.93
CA PRO A 329 9.58 -18.97 3.05
C PRO A 329 10.07 -17.53 3.24
N VAL A 330 11.09 -17.38 4.08
CA VAL A 330 11.70 -16.09 4.41
C VAL A 330 13.05 -15.96 3.72
N PHE A 331 13.25 -14.85 3.03
CA PHE A 331 14.51 -14.43 2.44
C PHE A 331 15.14 -13.34 3.31
N ALA A 332 16.41 -13.49 3.70
CA ALA A 332 17.16 -12.42 4.37
C ALA A 332 17.60 -11.36 3.35
N ASN A 333 17.00 -10.17 3.42
CA ASN A 333 17.26 -9.06 2.50
C ASN A 333 18.26 -8.04 3.06
N PHE A 334 19.38 -7.89 2.37
CA PHE A 334 20.26 -6.74 2.54
C PHE A 334 20.13 -5.77 1.36
N GLY A 335 19.90 -4.49 1.67
CA GLY A 335 20.18 -3.43 0.70
C GLY A 335 21.68 -3.31 0.47
N LEU A 336 22.10 -3.18 -0.79
CA LEU A 336 23.51 -3.30 -1.15
C LEU A 336 24.42 -2.36 -0.35
N SER A 337 24.08 -1.08 -0.21
CA SER A 337 24.87 -0.21 0.69
C SER A 337 24.19 1.09 1.09
N ASN A 338 24.22 1.39 2.38
CA ASN A 338 24.14 2.76 2.86
C ASN A 338 24.74 2.87 4.24
N CYS A 339 25.91 3.48 4.35
CA CYS A 339 26.60 3.58 5.63
C CYS A 339 26.00 4.66 6.53
N TYR A 340 25.14 5.55 6.02
CA TYR A 340 24.57 6.66 6.80
C TYR A 340 25.64 7.44 7.58
N LYS A 341 26.73 7.82 6.88
CA LYS A 341 27.92 8.41 7.48
C LYS A 341 27.57 9.58 8.39
N ASN A 342 28.20 9.63 9.57
CA ASN A 342 28.00 10.64 10.61
C ASN A 342 26.59 10.66 11.24
N THR A 343 25.88 9.53 11.23
CA THR A 343 24.60 9.38 11.94
C THR A 343 24.67 8.22 12.93
N ASN A 344 23.67 8.12 13.81
CA ASN A 344 23.50 7.01 14.74
C ASN A 344 23.23 5.65 14.06
N LEU A 345 22.88 5.65 12.77
CA LEU A 345 22.67 4.45 11.94
C LEU A 345 23.97 3.88 11.36
N GLN A 346 25.08 4.63 11.40
CA GLN A 346 26.35 4.16 10.87
C GLN A 346 26.87 2.97 11.68
N GLY A 347 27.25 1.89 10.98
CA GLY A 347 27.86 0.71 11.60
C GLY A 347 29.37 0.89 11.79
N GLN A 348 29.92 0.25 12.83
CA GLN A 348 31.31 0.31 13.26
C GLN A 348 32.27 -0.11 12.16
N PHE A 349 31.95 -1.14 11.37
CA PHE A 349 32.73 -1.54 10.19
C PHE A 349 33.01 -0.36 9.25
N SER A 350 32.00 0.47 8.99
CA SER A 350 32.14 1.65 8.13
C SER A 350 32.82 2.84 8.84
N ILE A 351 32.83 2.86 10.16
CA ILE A 351 33.55 3.86 10.97
C ILE A 351 35.05 3.54 10.95
N ASP A 352 35.39 2.27 11.13
CA ASP A 352 36.76 1.78 11.22
C ASP A 352 37.47 1.79 9.86
N HIS A 353 36.69 1.65 8.77
CA HIS A 353 37.22 1.55 7.41
C HIS A 353 36.67 2.64 6.47
N PRO A 354 36.96 3.93 6.72
CA PRO A 354 36.54 5.01 5.83
C PRO A 354 37.14 4.90 4.42
N GLU A 355 38.28 4.23 4.25
CA GLU A 355 38.93 3.94 2.97
C GLU A 355 38.16 2.93 2.10
N TRP A 356 37.28 2.14 2.72
CA TRP A 356 36.38 1.20 2.04
C TRP A 356 35.05 1.84 1.64
N MET A 357 34.90 3.16 1.85
CA MET A 357 33.72 3.91 1.45
C MET A 357 33.96 4.85 0.27
N ARG A 358 32.90 5.08 -0.51
CA ARG A 358 32.75 6.18 -1.47
C ARG A 358 31.53 7.01 -1.06
N GLY A 359 31.77 8.12 -0.37
CA GLY A 359 30.70 8.91 0.23
C GLY A 359 29.97 8.13 1.33
N ASN A 360 28.72 7.72 1.06
CA ASN A 360 27.88 6.92 1.96
C ASN A 360 27.73 5.46 1.51
N ARG A 361 28.54 5.00 0.56
CA ARG A 361 28.50 3.65 -0.01
C ARG A 361 29.76 2.89 0.35
N LEU A 362 29.64 1.59 0.59
CA LEU A 362 30.77 0.67 0.59
C LEU A 362 31.23 0.39 -0.83
N ARG A 363 32.53 0.12 -0.98
CA ARG A 363 33.22 -0.13 -2.25
C ARG A 363 33.30 -1.63 -2.52
N PHE A 364 32.33 -2.19 -3.24
CA PHE A 364 32.26 -3.63 -3.48
C PHE A 364 33.37 -4.17 -4.39
N GLU A 365 34.16 -3.30 -5.02
CA GLU A 365 35.40 -3.69 -5.69
C GLU A 365 36.48 -4.20 -4.70
N VAL A 366 36.41 -3.79 -3.43
CA VAL A 366 37.33 -4.20 -2.35
C VAL A 366 36.95 -5.60 -1.84
N PRO A 367 37.86 -6.59 -1.86
CA PRO A 367 37.58 -7.95 -1.39
C PRO A 367 37.06 -8.03 0.05
N GLU A 368 37.61 -7.25 0.96
CA GLU A 368 37.27 -7.22 2.38
C GLU A 368 35.82 -6.74 2.59
N VAL A 369 35.34 -5.81 1.77
CA VAL A 369 33.93 -5.36 1.78
C VAL A 369 32.99 -6.49 1.35
N ARG A 370 33.37 -7.27 0.33
CA ARG A 370 32.57 -8.42 -0.09
C ARG A 370 32.57 -9.51 0.97
N GLN A 371 33.72 -9.78 1.59
CA GLN A 371 33.82 -10.75 2.68
C GLN A 371 32.91 -10.37 3.84
N PHE A 372 32.93 -9.11 4.29
CA PHE A 372 32.02 -8.62 5.32
C PHE A 372 30.54 -8.86 4.97
N ALA A 373 30.16 -8.63 3.70
CA ALA A 373 28.79 -8.90 3.26
C ALA A 373 28.47 -10.41 3.28
N PHE A 374 29.42 -11.27 2.91
CA PHE A 374 29.25 -12.73 2.97
C PHE A 374 29.16 -13.25 4.40
N ASP A 375 29.98 -12.72 5.33
CA ASP A 375 29.92 -13.08 6.75
C ASP A 375 28.54 -12.77 7.35
N ALA A 376 27.93 -11.65 6.96
CA ALA A 376 26.58 -11.30 7.39
C ALA A 376 25.48 -12.22 6.78
N PHE A 377 25.65 -12.66 5.53
CA PHE A 377 24.75 -13.66 4.93
C PHE A 377 24.91 -15.04 5.57
N GLU A 378 26.15 -15.44 5.83
CA GLU A 378 26.48 -16.69 6.53
C GLU A 378 25.84 -16.70 7.92
N GLU A 379 25.92 -15.60 8.68
CA GLU A 379 25.23 -15.48 9.96
C GLU A 379 23.70 -15.61 9.83
N CYS A 380 23.09 -14.96 8.84
CA CYS A 380 21.64 -15.10 8.60
C CYS A 380 21.25 -16.56 8.27
N LEU A 381 22.12 -17.25 7.52
CA LEU A 381 21.98 -18.67 7.27
C LEU A 381 22.12 -19.44 8.59
N GLU A 382 23.16 -19.26 9.39
CA GLU A 382 23.32 -19.93 10.69
C GLU A 382 22.09 -19.77 11.61
N ILE A 383 21.47 -18.58 11.63
CA ILE A 383 20.22 -18.30 12.37
C ILE A 383 19.05 -19.15 11.87
N GLY A 384 19.09 -19.55 10.60
CA GLY A 384 18.18 -20.51 10.00
C GLY A 384 17.26 -19.93 8.94
N VAL A 385 17.62 -18.81 8.30
CA VAL A 385 16.84 -18.27 7.17
C VAL A 385 16.82 -19.28 6.03
N ASP A 386 15.71 -19.34 5.27
CA ASP A 386 15.55 -20.32 4.21
C ASP A 386 16.38 -19.92 2.98
N HIS A 387 16.40 -18.62 2.66
CA HIS A 387 16.97 -18.09 1.41
C HIS A 387 17.62 -16.71 1.58
N ILE A 388 18.35 -16.26 0.56
CA ILE A 388 19.08 -14.98 0.57
C ILE A 388 18.49 -14.02 -0.48
N SER A 389 18.43 -12.72 -0.14
CA SER A 389 18.03 -11.65 -1.05
C SER A 389 18.96 -10.45 -1.00
N VAL A 390 19.21 -9.85 -2.16
CA VAL A 390 20.03 -8.65 -2.31
C VAL A 390 19.23 -7.56 -3.04
N ASP A 391 19.14 -6.38 -2.45
CA ASP A 391 18.48 -5.21 -3.04
C ASP A 391 19.52 -4.21 -3.58
N LEU A 392 19.91 -4.41 -4.84
CA LEU A 392 20.80 -3.51 -5.61
C LEU A 392 20.11 -2.19 -5.98
N CYS A 393 18.78 -2.09 -5.90
CA CYS A 393 18.09 -0.82 -6.08
C CYS A 393 18.26 0.12 -4.88
N ARG A 394 18.67 -0.39 -3.72
CA ARG A 394 19.12 0.43 -2.60
C ARG A 394 20.57 0.82 -2.83
N TYR A 395 20.69 1.93 -3.56
CA TYR A 395 21.94 2.62 -3.87
C TYR A 395 22.83 1.85 -4.86
N PRO A 396 22.37 1.76 -6.11
CA PRO A 396 23.05 1.00 -7.16
C PRO A 396 24.45 1.53 -7.50
N ASP A 397 24.77 2.77 -7.10
CA ASP A 397 26.05 3.43 -7.29
C ASP A 397 27.18 2.86 -6.44
N ALA A 398 26.87 1.92 -5.53
CA ALA A 398 27.87 1.11 -4.84
C ALA A 398 28.54 0.08 -5.78
N ILE A 399 27.92 -0.24 -6.92
CA ILE A 399 28.56 -0.96 -8.02
C ILE A 399 29.17 0.06 -8.98
N ASP A 400 30.45 -0.07 -9.26
CA ASP A 400 31.20 0.80 -10.17
C ASP A 400 31.17 0.29 -11.61
N VAL A 401 31.34 -1.03 -11.80
CA VAL A 401 31.34 -1.72 -13.10
C VAL A 401 30.63 -3.08 -13.02
N PRO A 402 30.11 -3.61 -14.13
CA PRO A 402 29.43 -4.91 -14.16
C PRO A 402 30.25 -6.06 -13.55
N GLU A 403 31.56 -6.06 -13.75
CA GLU A 403 32.47 -7.10 -13.26
C GLU A 403 32.49 -7.18 -11.72
N THR A 404 32.33 -6.06 -11.03
CA THR A 404 32.25 -6.00 -9.56
C THR A 404 31.00 -6.73 -9.07
N CYS A 405 29.85 -6.47 -9.69
CA CYS A 405 28.60 -7.15 -9.33
C CYS A 405 28.66 -8.64 -9.70
N ASN A 406 29.23 -8.98 -10.87
CA ASN A 406 29.42 -10.37 -11.29
C ASN A 406 30.30 -11.15 -10.30
N ALA A 407 31.41 -10.57 -9.86
CA ALA A 407 32.29 -11.19 -8.88
C ALA A 407 31.56 -11.44 -7.54
N PHE A 408 30.83 -10.44 -7.05
CA PHE A 408 30.02 -10.56 -5.84
C PHE A 408 28.97 -11.67 -5.93
N LEU A 409 28.17 -11.72 -7.00
CA LEU A 409 27.11 -12.72 -7.16
C LEU A 409 27.64 -14.14 -7.37
N ARG A 410 28.75 -14.28 -8.09
CA ARG A 410 29.42 -15.58 -8.25
C ARG A 410 29.88 -16.14 -6.91
N ASP A 411 30.46 -15.31 -6.06
CA ASP A 411 30.95 -15.75 -4.75
C ASP A 411 29.79 -15.94 -3.75
N LEU A 412 28.73 -15.13 -3.83
CA LEU A 412 27.48 -15.36 -3.09
C LEU A 412 26.83 -16.71 -3.45
N ARG A 413 26.82 -17.07 -4.75
CA ARG A 413 26.31 -18.38 -5.20
C ARG A 413 27.11 -19.53 -4.60
N LYS A 414 28.44 -19.42 -4.52
CA LYS A 414 29.28 -20.44 -3.86
C LYS A 414 28.94 -20.62 -2.39
N LEU A 415 28.74 -19.53 -1.65
CA LEU A 415 28.29 -19.58 -0.26
C LEU A 415 26.94 -20.32 -0.14
N ALA A 416 25.97 -19.94 -0.99
CA ALA A 416 24.66 -20.56 -0.98
C ALA A 416 24.70 -22.05 -1.39
N ASP A 417 25.59 -22.45 -2.31
CA ASP A 417 25.80 -23.85 -2.72
C ASP A 417 26.45 -24.69 -1.61
N GLN A 418 27.40 -24.11 -0.86
CA GLN A 418 27.99 -24.75 0.31
C GLN A 418 26.90 -25.07 1.34
N TRP A 419 26.07 -24.08 1.68
CA TRP A 419 24.97 -24.27 2.62
C TRP A 419 23.88 -25.20 2.11
N GLU A 420 23.63 -25.24 0.80
CA GLU A 420 22.74 -26.23 0.19
C GLU A 420 23.25 -27.66 0.40
N GLN A 421 24.55 -27.88 0.25
CA GLN A 421 25.17 -29.18 0.53
C GLN A 421 25.08 -29.56 2.02
N GLU A 422 25.32 -28.59 2.91
CA GLU A 422 25.27 -28.81 4.36
C GLU A 422 23.85 -29.11 4.86
N ARG A 423 22.83 -28.45 4.31
CA ARG A 423 21.42 -28.62 4.73
C ARG A 423 20.66 -29.69 3.98
N GLY A 424 21.12 -30.07 2.79
CA GLY A 424 20.38 -30.93 1.88
C GLY A 424 19.13 -30.26 1.27
N SER A 425 19.08 -28.91 1.27
CA SER A 425 17.98 -28.13 0.73
C SER A 425 18.48 -26.91 -0.02
N LYS A 426 17.89 -26.61 -1.18
CA LYS A 426 18.31 -25.49 -2.02
C LYS A 426 18.23 -24.13 -1.31
N ILE A 427 19.31 -23.36 -1.40
CA ILE A 427 19.35 -21.96 -0.99
C ILE A 427 19.14 -21.09 -2.22
N ASN A 428 17.95 -20.51 -2.35
CA ASN A 428 17.63 -19.62 -3.46
C ASN A 428 18.24 -18.23 -3.24
N ILE A 429 18.69 -17.61 -4.32
CA ILE A 429 19.15 -16.22 -4.35
C ILE A 429 18.14 -15.36 -5.10
N MET A 430 17.63 -14.34 -4.41
CA MET A 430 16.76 -13.32 -4.96
C MET A 430 17.52 -12.02 -5.20
N LEU A 431 17.31 -11.40 -6.35
CA LEU A 431 18.04 -10.19 -6.73
C LEU A 431 17.10 -9.12 -7.28
N ARG A 432 17.01 -8.01 -6.55
CA ARG A 432 16.35 -6.79 -7.01
C ARG A 432 17.35 -5.79 -7.55
N PHE A 433 17.13 -5.29 -8.77
CA PHE A 433 18.10 -4.44 -9.46
C PHE A 433 17.43 -3.43 -10.42
N PRO A 434 18.12 -2.32 -10.75
CA PRO A 434 17.60 -1.30 -11.66
C PRO A 434 17.29 -1.85 -13.06
N VAL A 435 16.14 -1.46 -13.61
CA VAL A 435 15.77 -1.76 -15.00
C VAL A 435 16.69 -1.06 -16.01
N LEU A 436 16.77 -1.59 -17.23
CA LEU A 436 17.63 -1.08 -18.32
C LEU A 436 17.37 0.41 -18.66
N PRO A 437 16.11 0.91 -18.67
CA PRO A 437 15.86 2.33 -18.89
C PRO A 437 16.37 3.24 -17.77
N ASP A 438 16.70 2.71 -16.60
CA ASP A 438 17.34 3.48 -15.54
C ASP A 438 18.79 3.81 -15.91
N LYS A 439 19.26 5.01 -15.54
CA LYS A 439 20.63 5.45 -15.80
C LYS A 439 21.68 4.46 -15.33
N GLN A 440 21.41 3.73 -14.25
CA GLN A 440 22.35 2.76 -13.68
C GLN A 440 22.09 1.32 -14.15
N GLY A 441 21.04 1.08 -14.94
CA GLY A 441 20.68 -0.27 -15.42
C GLY A 441 21.79 -0.96 -16.22
N HIS A 442 22.67 -0.19 -16.87
CA HIS A 442 23.80 -0.71 -17.63
C HIS A 442 24.92 -1.35 -16.79
N LEU A 443 24.92 -1.13 -15.46
CA LEU A 443 25.90 -1.73 -14.55
C LEU A 443 25.57 -3.19 -14.17
N PHE A 444 24.45 -3.72 -14.66
CA PHE A 444 23.87 -4.97 -14.17
C PHE A 444 23.68 -5.99 -15.30
N ASP A 445 24.63 -6.92 -15.43
CA ASP A 445 24.65 -7.97 -16.45
C ASP A 445 23.77 -9.17 -16.06
N PHE A 446 22.46 -8.93 -16.00
CA PHE A 446 21.48 -9.97 -15.64
C PHE A 446 21.52 -11.20 -16.55
N ALA A 447 21.93 -11.04 -17.81
CA ALA A 447 22.01 -12.14 -18.76
C ALA A 447 23.10 -13.15 -18.35
N THR A 448 24.25 -12.66 -17.87
CA THR A 448 25.29 -13.52 -17.31
C THR A 448 24.81 -14.19 -16.02
N TRP A 449 24.20 -13.46 -15.09
CA TRP A 449 23.77 -14.06 -13.81
C TRP A 449 22.79 -15.22 -14.01
N ILE A 450 21.86 -15.06 -14.96
CA ILE A 450 20.90 -16.12 -15.32
C ILE A 450 21.62 -17.30 -15.99
N ARG A 451 22.45 -17.04 -17.02
CA ARG A 451 23.14 -18.10 -17.77
C ARG A 451 24.05 -18.94 -16.88
N GLU A 452 24.77 -18.30 -15.97
CA GLU A 452 25.68 -18.95 -15.03
C GLU A 452 24.95 -19.47 -13.77
N CYS A 453 23.62 -19.35 -13.71
CA CYS A 453 22.78 -19.80 -12.60
C CYS A 453 23.17 -19.21 -11.23
N TRP A 454 23.63 -17.96 -11.18
CA TRP A 454 23.96 -17.28 -9.92
C TRP A 454 22.74 -16.77 -9.16
N VAL A 455 21.59 -16.64 -9.84
CA VAL A 455 20.35 -16.10 -9.27
C VAL A 455 19.16 -16.96 -9.64
N ASP A 456 18.25 -17.12 -8.69
CA ASP A 456 17.03 -17.94 -8.83
C ASP A 456 15.78 -17.09 -9.05
N TYR A 457 15.75 -15.89 -8.47
CA TYR A 457 14.67 -14.92 -8.65
C TYR A 457 15.24 -13.57 -9.10
N LEU A 458 14.77 -13.08 -10.23
CA LEU A 458 15.16 -11.81 -10.80
C LEU A 458 14.01 -10.80 -10.70
N ILE A 459 14.24 -9.69 -10.00
CA ILE A 459 13.25 -8.62 -9.77
C ILE A 459 13.72 -7.33 -10.47
N PRO A 460 13.49 -7.18 -11.78
CA PRO A 460 13.73 -5.92 -12.46
C PRO A 460 12.83 -4.84 -11.84
N SER A 461 13.45 -3.74 -11.40
CA SER A 461 12.81 -2.68 -10.62
C SER A 461 13.16 -1.27 -11.09
N ALA A 462 12.17 -0.39 -11.14
CA ALA A 462 12.41 1.04 -11.28
C ALA A 462 12.88 1.66 -9.96
N LEU A 463 13.86 2.57 -10.03
CA LEU A 463 14.26 3.39 -8.89
C LEU A 463 13.19 4.46 -8.60
N ALA A 464 12.79 4.57 -7.33
CA ALA A 464 11.92 5.63 -6.82
C ALA A 464 10.62 5.88 -7.63
N GLU A 465 9.95 4.82 -8.11
CA GLU A 465 8.70 4.88 -8.91
C GLU A 465 8.81 5.51 -10.29
N ARG A 466 10.02 5.77 -10.79
CA ARG A 466 10.22 6.48 -12.04
C ARG A 466 9.50 5.83 -13.22
N PHE A 467 9.66 4.52 -13.35
CA PHE A 467 9.06 3.71 -14.41
C PHE A 467 8.02 2.77 -13.79
N TYR A 468 6.78 2.87 -14.22
CA TYR A 468 5.78 1.86 -13.88
C TYR A 468 5.65 0.81 -14.98
N ASN A 469 5.85 1.25 -16.22
CA ASN A 469 5.86 0.40 -17.40
C ASN A 469 7.26 0.40 -18.00
N PHE A 470 7.82 -0.79 -18.10
CA PHE A 470 9.06 -1.06 -18.82
C PHE A 470 8.93 -2.41 -19.53
N ASP A 471 9.71 -2.58 -20.59
CA ASP A 471 9.73 -3.78 -21.42
C ASP A 471 10.34 -4.95 -20.65
N LEU A 472 9.59 -6.04 -20.49
CA LEU A 472 10.07 -7.23 -19.79
C LEU A 472 10.77 -8.23 -20.71
N ARG A 473 10.58 -8.11 -22.03
CA ARG A 473 11.05 -9.10 -23.01
C ARG A 473 12.54 -9.40 -22.91
N PRO A 474 13.46 -8.44 -22.65
CA PRO A 474 14.88 -8.75 -22.50
C PRO A 474 15.16 -9.71 -21.33
N TYR A 475 14.50 -9.50 -20.19
CA TYR A 475 14.68 -10.32 -18.98
C TYR A 475 14.07 -11.71 -19.18
N LEU A 476 12.86 -11.76 -19.73
CA LEU A 476 12.15 -13.02 -19.98
C LEU A 476 12.87 -13.87 -21.03
N LYS A 477 13.42 -13.24 -22.07
CA LYS A 477 14.25 -13.92 -23.07
C LYS A 477 15.54 -14.48 -22.45
N ALA A 478 16.19 -13.75 -21.55
CA ALA A 478 17.38 -14.25 -20.86
C ALA A 478 17.05 -15.43 -19.93
N ALA A 479 15.89 -15.40 -19.27
CA ALA A 479 15.41 -16.48 -18.41
C ALA A 479 14.89 -17.71 -19.17
N GLN A 480 14.63 -17.58 -20.48
CA GLN A 480 14.09 -18.66 -21.29
C GLN A 480 14.99 -19.91 -21.23
N ALA A 481 14.38 -21.06 -20.96
CA ALA A 481 15.07 -22.34 -20.77
C ALA A 481 16.05 -22.41 -19.59
N THR A 482 15.90 -21.52 -18.60
CA THR A 482 16.56 -21.62 -17.30
C THR A 482 15.52 -21.81 -16.18
N ASN A 483 15.97 -22.08 -14.96
CA ASN A 483 15.10 -22.16 -13.79
C ASN A 483 14.88 -20.79 -13.11
N CYS A 484 15.52 -19.73 -13.61
CA CYS A 484 15.42 -18.40 -13.02
C CYS A 484 14.01 -17.82 -13.24
N LYS A 485 13.39 -17.35 -12.16
CA LYS A 485 12.06 -16.75 -12.15
C LYS A 485 12.13 -15.25 -12.33
N VAL A 486 11.37 -14.70 -13.26
CA VAL A 486 11.28 -13.25 -13.47
C VAL A 486 10.00 -12.74 -12.82
N ILE A 487 10.17 -12.02 -11.71
CA ILE A 487 9.09 -11.47 -10.89
C ILE A 487 9.24 -9.93 -10.78
N PRO A 488 8.88 -9.18 -11.83
CA PRO A 488 9.10 -7.73 -11.88
C PRO A 488 8.40 -6.99 -10.74
N ARG A 489 9.03 -5.90 -10.30
CA ARG A 489 8.43 -5.05 -9.28
C ARG A 489 7.21 -4.31 -9.81
N ILE A 490 6.12 -4.34 -9.04
CA ILE A 490 4.99 -3.42 -9.22
C ILE A 490 5.22 -2.16 -8.37
N GLY A 491 4.90 -0.99 -8.92
CA GLY A 491 5.08 0.29 -8.24
C GLY A 491 4.18 0.47 -7.02
N TYR A 492 4.28 1.61 -6.34
CA TYR A 492 3.49 2.01 -5.16
C TYR A 492 2.00 2.27 -5.46
N SER A 493 1.54 1.98 -6.69
CA SER A 493 0.16 2.16 -7.10
C SER A 493 -0.79 1.08 -6.58
N LEU A 494 -0.41 0.26 -5.59
CA LEU A 494 -1.30 -0.78 -5.04
C LEU A 494 -2.67 -0.23 -4.67
N ASN A 495 -2.73 1.03 -4.23
CA ASN A 495 -3.95 1.78 -3.90
C ASN A 495 -4.86 2.11 -5.12
N TYR A 496 -4.54 1.61 -6.33
CA TYR A 496 -5.27 1.83 -7.58
C TYR A 496 -5.48 0.48 -8.26
N PRO A 497 -6.52 -0.26 -7.86
CA PRO A 497 -6.77 -1.62 -8.33
C PRO A 497 -6.75 -1.73 -9.86
N GLY A 498 -7.40 -0.79 -10.56
CA GLY A 498 -7.43 -0.77 -12.02
C GLY A 498 -6.04 -0.70 -12.67
N LEU A 499 -5.17 0.21 -12.20
CA LEU A 499 -3.80 0.34 -12.72
C LEU A 499 -2.96 -0.91 -12.43
N VAL A 500 -3.12 -1.46 -11.22
CA VAL A 500 -2.43 -2.68 -10.79
C VAL A 500 -2.84 -3.87 -11.64
N LEU A 501 -4.13 -4.13 -11.77
CA LEU A 501 -4.67 -5.23 -12.56
C LEU A 501 -4.34 -5.08 -14.05
N PHE A 502 -4.23 -3.85 -14.56
CA PHE A 502 -3.74 -3.58 -15.91
C PHE A 502 -2.28 -3.98 -16.06
N ARG A 503 -1.44 -3.55 -15.13
CA ARG A 503 -0.01 -3.87 -15.20
C ARG A 503 0.23 -5.37 -15.04
N LEU A 504 -0.43 -6.02 -14.10
CA LEU A 504 -0.30 -7.47 -13.89
C LEU A 504 -0.72 -8.25 -15.14
N ARG A 505 -1.85 -7.89 -15.77
CA ARG A 505 -2.26 -8.47 -17.05
C ARG A 505 -1.16 -8.36 -18.10
N GLN A 506 -0.62 -7.16 -18.33
CA GLN A 506 0.47 -6.97 -19.31
C GLN A 506 1.73 -7.79 -18.98
N MET A 507 2.06 -7.92 -17.70
CA MET A 507 3.22 -8.69 -17.25
C MET A 507 3.02 -10.19 -17.51
N TYR A 508 1.82 -10.71 -17.23
CA TYR A 508 1.49 -12.12 -17.41
C TYR A 508 1.31 -12.49 -18.88
N GLU A 509 0.74 -11.61 -19.70
CA GLU A 509 0.71 -11.76 -21.16
C GLU A 509 2.12 -11.81 -21.78
N GLN A 510 3.10 -11.12 -21.18
CA GLN A 510 4.50 -11.21 -21.59
C GLN A 510 5.20 -12.49 -21.12
N GLY A 511 4.65 -13.18 -20.10
CA GLY A 511 5.20 -14.42 -19.55
C GLY A 511 5.94 -14.28 -18.22
N ALA A 512 5.73 -13.20 -17.46
CA ALA A 512 6.29 -13.09 -16.11
C ALA A 512 5.77 -14.21 -15.19
N ASP A 513 6.66 -14.73 -14.32
CA ASP A 513 6.32 -15.80 -13.38
C ASP A 513 5.47 -15.31 -12.19
N GLY A 514 5.40 -13.99 -11.99
CA GLY A 514 4.73 -13.39 -10.85
C GLY A 514 4.99 -11.90 -10.72
N MET A 515 4.84 -11.37 -9.50
CA MET A 515 5.09 -9.98 -9.17
C MET A 515 5.82 -9.83 -7.85
N TYR A 516 6.56 -8.72 -7.72
CA TYR A 516 7.19 -8.30 -6.48
C TYR A 516 6.64 -6.95 -5.99
N SER A 517 6.24 -6.85 -4.73
CA SER A 517 5.88 -5.58 -4.10
C SER A 517 6.94 -5.17 -3.08
N TYR A 518 7.49 -3.98 -3.24
CA TYR A 518 8.40 -3.38 -2.25
C TYR A 518 7.67 -2.75 -1.05
N ARG A 519 6.33 -2.78 -1.00
CA ARG A 519 5.56 -2.08 0.04
C ARG A 519 4.96 -3.08 1.05
N SER A 520 5.50 -3.04 2.27
CA SER A 520 5.06 -3.86 3.42
C SER A 520 3.81 -3.28 4.11
N LEU A 521 3.71 -1.95 4.23
CA LEU A 521 2.66 -1.27 5.01
C LEU A 521 1.29 -1.25 4.34
N THR A 522 1.18 -1.62 3.06
CA THR A 522 -0.13 -1.69 2.37
C THR A 522 -1.03 -2.78 2.87
N LEU A 523 -0.47 -3.75 3.60
CA LEU A 523 -1.22 -4.90 4.07
C LEU A 523 -2.14 -4.57 5.23
N SER A 524 -1.99 -3.41 5.88
CA SER A 524 -2.99 -2.92 6.84
C SER A 524 -4.23 -2.34 6.16
N ASP A 525 -4.23 -2.15 4.82
CA ASP A 525 -5.41 -1.71 4.07
C ASP A 525 -6.24 -2.93 3.63
N PRO A 526 -7.46 -3.13 4.18
CA PRO A 526 -8.27 -4.30 3.87
C PRO A 526 -8.67 -4.41 2.40
N GLU A 527 -8.74 -3.28 1.68
CA GLU A 527 -9.04 -3.30 0.24
C GLU A 527 -7.92 -3.99 -0.53
N ILE A 528 -6.67 -3.73 -0.16
CA ILE A 528 -5.50 -4.35 -0.78
C ILE A 528 -5.41 -5.82 -0.42
N LEU A 529 -5.61 -6.18 0.85
CA LEU A 529 -5.60 -7.58 1.28
C LEU A 529 -6.62 -8.43 0.52
N ARG A 530 -7.82 -7.90 0.30
CA ARG A 530 -8.84 -8.58 -0.51
C ARG A 530 -8.39 -8.78 -1.95
N LEU A 531 -7.68 -7.83 -2.55
CA LEU A 531 -7.26 -7.93 -3.95
C LEU A 531 -6.06 -8.84 -4.17
N MET A 532 -5.23 -9.07 -3.16
CA MET A 532 -3.99 -9.84 -3.31
C MET A 532 -4.20 -11.27 -3.84
N PRO A 533 -5.18 -12.05 -3.36
CA PRO A 533 -5.47 -13.36 -3.97
C PRO A 533 -5.79 -13.27 -5.48
N VAL A 534 -6.38 -12.16 -5.95
CA VAL A 534 -6.62 -11.98 -7.40
C VAL A 534 -5.30 -11.82 -8.17
N PHE A 535 -4.28 -11.20 -7.56
CA PHE A 535 -3.01 -10.92 -8.24
C PHE A 535 -2.26 -12.18 -8.63
N SER A 536 -2.43 -13.30 -7.92
CA SER A 536 -1.75 -14.57 -8.20
C SER A 536 -2.48 -15.47 -9.22
N ARG A 537 -3.58 -14.99 -9.81
CA ARG A 537 -4.51 -15.78 -10.63
C ARG A 537 -4.81 -15.08 -11.95
N THR A 538 -4.19 -15.55 -13.03
CA THR A 538 -4.39 -14.99 -14.37
C THR A 538 -5.87 -15.03 -14.79
N GLU A 539 -6.58 -16.12 -14.48
CA GLU A 539 -8.01 -16.25 -14.78
C GLU A 539 -8.88 -15.24 -14.01
N ALA A 540 -8.56 -14.94 -12.75
CA ALA A 540 -9.30 -13.98 -11.95
C ALA A 540 -9.12 -12.55 -12.48
N ILE A 541 -7.88 -12.20 -12.89
CA ILE A 541 -7.59 -10.94 -13.56
C ILE A 541 -8.38 -10.83 -14.87
N GLU A 542 -8.40 -11.86 -15.71
CA GLU A 542 -9.18 -11.85 -16.95
C GLU A 542 -10.69 -11.72 -16.70
N ARG A 543 -11.25 -12.45 -15.72
CA ARG A 543 -12.65 -12.28 -15.33
C ARG A 543 -12.96 -10.87 -14.86
N TRP A 544 -12.07 -10.26 -14.08
CA TRP A 544 -12.22 -8.87 -13.67
C TRP A 544 -12.28 -7.94 -14.88
N TRP A 545 -11.41 -8.13 -15.87
CA TRP A 545 -11.39 -7.32 -17.10
C TRP A 545 -12.62 -7.53 -17.99
N GLN A 546 -13.09 -8.77 -18.12
CA GLN A 546 -14.32 -9.08 -18.84
C GLN A 546 -15.52 -8.43 -18.16
N ARG A 547 -15.59 -8.48 -16.83
CA ARG A 547 -16.63 -7.82 -16.04
C ARG A 547 -16.56 -6.31 -16.18
N ASP A 548 -15.39 -5.71 -16.02
CA ASP A 548 -15.20 -4.27 -16.22
C ASP A 548 -15.65 -3.87 -17.63
N GLN A 549 -15.24 -4.58 -18.68
CA GLN A 549 -15.67 -4.29 -20.06
C GLN A 549 -17.19 -4.40 -20.23
N ALA A 550 -17.83 -5.43 -19.69
CA ALA A 550 -19.28 -5.65 -19.78
C ALA A 550 -20.07 -4.62 -18.96
N GLN A 551 -19.56 -4.21 -17.80
CA GLN A 551 -20.21 -3.27 -16.88
C GLN A 551 -19.84 -1.82 -17.17
N ARG A 552 -18.82 -1.55 -18.00
CA ARG A 552 -18.25 -0.21 -18.20
C ARG A 552 -19.30 0.80 -18.60
N THR A 553 -20.18 0.43 -19.53
CA THR A 553 -21.23 1.34 -20.00
C THR A 553 -22.32 1.60 -18.97
N HIS A 554 -22.38 0.83 -17.88
CA HIS A 554 -23.33 1.01 -16.78
C HIS A 554 -22.76 1.83 -15.62
N CYS A 555 -21.44 1.90 -15.50
CA CYS A 555 -20.75 2.70 -14.49
C CYS A 555 -20.79 4.20 -14.83
N SER A 556 -20.73 5.03 -13.78
CA SER A 556 -20.51 6.46 -13.93
C SER A 556 -19.18 6.75 -14.60
N LYS A 557 -19.17 7.80 -15.43
CA LYS A 557 -17.98 8.22 -16.15
C LYS A 557 -17.08 9.06 -15.26
N GLY A 558 -15.79 8.73 -15.21
CA GLY A 558 -14.82 9.46 -14.41
C GLY A 558 -13.42 9.43 -15.01
N ILE A 559 -12.70 10.56 -14.88
CA ILE A 559 -11.27 10.65 -15.12
C ILE A 559 -10.58 10.77 -13.77
N TYR A 560 -9.58 9.93 -13.53
CA TYR A 560 -8.87 9.91 -12.27
C TYR A 560 -7.38 10.02 -12.53
N ILE A 561 -6.69 10.78 -11.69
CA ILE A 561 -5.22 10.76 -11.64
C ILE A 561 -4.72 9.97 -10.43
N ALA A 562 -3.56 9.33 -10.59
CA ALA A 562 -2.78 8.76 -9.51
C ALA A 562 -2.44 9.86 -8.47
N PRO A 563 -2.32 9.49 -7.17
CA PRO A 563 -2.08 10.46 -6.12
C PRO A 563 -0.62 10.87 -6.15
N LEU A 564 -0.33 12.04 -5.62
CA LEU A 564 1.05 12.45 -5.40
C LEU A 564 1.59 11.64 -4.21
N VAL A 565 2.66 10.89 -4.42
CA VAL A 565 3.22 9.99 -3.39
C VAL A 565 4.08 10.77 -2.37
N GLY A 566 4.43 12.02 -2.68
CA GLY A 566 5.04 12.95 -1.74
C GLY A 566 4.00 13.58 -0.82
N TRP A 567 4.32 13.70 0.47
CA TRP A 567 3.52 14.36 1.50
C TRP A 567 3.21 15.81 1.05
N PHE A 568 2.12 15.98 0.31
CA PHE A 568 1.62 17.22 -0.29
C PHE A 568 2.41 17.84 -1.47
N LYS A 569 3.39 17.15 -2.07
CA LYS A 569 4.17 17.68 -3.22
C LYS A 569 4.36 16.66 -4.35
N TYR A 570 4.32 17.14 -5.60
CA TYR A 570 4.70 16.35 -6.77
C TYR A 570 6.22 16.16 -6.78
N TRP A 571 6.69 14.92 -6.98
CA TRP A 571 8.11 14.66 -7.19
C TRP A 571 8.37 14.49 -8.68
N LYS A 572 9.39 15.17 -9.21
CA LYS A 572 9.74 15.14 -10.64
C LYS A 572 9.95 13.75 -11.24
N GLN A 573 10.35 12.77 -10.42
CA GLN A 573 10.50 11.38 -10.86
C GLN A 573 9.17 10.62 -10.89
N GLN A 574 8.14 11.07 -10.17
CA GLN A 574 6.81 10.49 -10.29
C GLN A 574 6.21 10.87 -11.64
N ARG A 575 5.26 10.05 -12.10
CA ARG A 575 4.49 10.32 -13.31
C ARG A 575 3.03 10.43 -12.95
N ILE A 576 2.36 11.47 -13.46
CA ILE A 576 0.90 11.53 -13.38
C ILE A 576 0.35 10.48 -14.33
N ARG A 577 -0.41 9.54 -13.76
CA ARG A 577 -1.08 8.46 -14.50
C ARG A 577 -2.57 8.69 -14.47
N VAL A 578 -3.22 8.42 -15.60
CA VAL A 578 -4.66 8.57 -15.74
C VAL A 578 -5.32 7.20 -15.74
N TRP A 579 -6.43 7.11 -15.03
CA TRP A 579 -7.35 5.99 -15.05
C TRP A 579 -8.74 6.47 -15.45
N LEU A 580 -9.43 5.69 -16.28
CA LEU A 580 -10.78 5.98 -16.74
C LEU A 580 -11.74 4.95 -16.18
N GLU A 581 -12.89 5.40 -15.67
CA GLU A 581 -14.03 4.54 -15.34
C GLU A 581 -15.23 4.97 -16.18
N GLY A 582 -16.12 4.03 -16.49
CA GLY A 582 -17.33 4.32 -17.26
C GLY A 582 -17.12 4.63 -18.75
N ILE A 583 -15.86 4.73 -19.21
CA ILE A 583 -15.49 5.22 -20.55
C ILE A 583 -14.60 4.17 -21.24
N PRO A 584 -14.82 3.87 -22.53
CA PRO A 584 -13.91 3.01 -23.30
C PRO A 584 -12.46 3.49 -23.20
N GLN A 585 -11.54 2.56 -22.96
CA GLN A 585 -10.10 2.81 -22.86
C GLN A 585 -9.51 3.12 -24.26
N ARG A 586 -9.78 4.32 -24.79
CA ARG A 586 -9.38 4.82 -26.13
C ARG A 586 -8.43 6.01 -26.01
N THR A 587 -8.50 6.96 -26.95
CA THR A 587 -7.64 8.14 -26.96
C THR A 587 -7.86 9.03 -25.73
N VAL A 588 -6.75 9.40 -25.08
CA VAL A 588 -6.67 10.41 -24.02
C VAL A 588 -5.69 11.50 -24.45
N GLU A 589 -6.09 12.76 -24.30
CA GLU A 589 -5.23 13.92 -24.47
C GLU A 589 -5.02 14.61 -23.12
N MET A 590 -3.79 15.03 -22.85
CA MET A 590 -3.41 15.71 -21.61
C MET A 590 -2.78 17.05 -21.94
N TYR A 591 -3.35 18.11 -21.37
CA TYR A 591 -2.93 19.48 -21.57
C TYR A 591 -2.40 20.03 -20.25
N LEU A 592 -1.14 20.46 -20.24
CA LEU A 592 -0.53 21.16 -19.11
C LEU A 592 -0.51 22.65 -19.44
N ASP A 593 -1.16 23.47 -18.63
CA ASP A 593 -1.30 24.93 -18.81
C ASP A 593 -1.75 25.31 -20.23
N GLY A 594 -2.75 24.58 -20.74
CA GLY A 594 -3.35 24.81 -22.05
C GLY A 594 -2.54 24.27 -23.23
N LYS A 595 -1.37 23.65 -23.01
CA LYS A 595 -0.56 23.03 -24.07
C LYS A 595 -0.71 21.52 -24.04
N ILE A 596 -0.98 20.90 -25.19
CA ILE A 596 -0.99 19.44 -25.28
C ILE A 596 0.41 18.90 -25.03
N VAL A 597 0.51 17.96 -24.09
CA VAL A 597 1.77 17.34 -23.67
C VAL A 597 1.79 15.86 -24.04
N SER A 598 0.66 15.16 -23.86
CA SER A 598 0.53 13.75 -24.19
C SER A 598 -0.74 13.48 -24.98
N LYS A 599 -0.62 12.59 -25.96
CA LYS A 599 -1.74 11.94 -26.63
C LYS A 599 -1.48 10.43 -26.62
N CYS A 600 -2.38 9.68 -26.02
CA CYS A 600 -2.25 8.23 -25.84
C CYS A 600 -3.47 7.57 -26.46
N ASP A 601 -3.30 6.62 -27.39
CA ASP A 601 -4.44 5.94 -28.04
C ASP A 601 -5.05 4.80 -27.20
N GLY A 602 -4.38 4.43 -26.11
CA GLY A 602 -4.82 3.45 -25.12
C GLY A 602 -3.94 3.51 -23.86
N PRO A 603 -4.30 2.75 -22.81
CA PRO A 603 -3.50 2.69 -21.59
C PRO A 603 -2.14 2.02 -21.86
N PRO A 604 -1.10 2.32 -21.06
CA PRO A 604 -1.11 3.21 -19.91
C PRO A 604 -1.13 4.69 -20.30
N TYR A 605 -2.02 5.46 -19.67
CA TYR A 605 -2.11 6.90 -19.88
C TYR A 605 -1.16 7.61 -18.92
N THR A 606 -0.07 8.16 -19.47
CA THR A 606 0.97 8.85 -18.70
C THR A 606 1.16 10.28 -19.21
N LEU A 607 1.27 11.25 -18.29
CA LEU A 607 1.65 12.61 -18.63
C LEU A 607 3.15 12.66 -18.97
N GLY A 608 3.49 13.10 -20.18
CA GLY A 608 4.81 12.97 -20.79
C GLY A 608 5.09 11.54 -21.27
N THR A 609 6.29 11.05 -20.95
CA THR A 609 6.82 9.71 -21.21
C THR A 609 7.35 9.11 -19.91
N GLU A 610 7.63 7.81 -19.90
CA GLU A 610 8.33 7.19 -18.78
C GLU A 610 9.82 7.62 -18.70
N GLY A 611 10.38 8.20 -19.77
CA GLY A 611 11.79 8.60 -19.89
C GLY A 611 12.18 9.84 -19.09
N TYR A 612 13.49 10.07 -18.93
CA TYR A 612 14.06 11.17 -18.12
C TYR A 612 13.74 12.55 -18.67
N GLU A 613 13.50 12.67 -19.98
CA GLU A 613 13.10 13.91 -20.64
C GLU A 613 11.80 14.51 -20.06
N SER A 614 10.96 13.66 -19.44
CA SER A 614 9.71 14.10 -18.80
C SER A 614 9.88 14.55 -17.34
N ASP A 615 11.08 14.47 -16.76
CA ASP A 615 11.31 14.92 -15.37
C ASP A 615 11.13 16.43 -15.19
N SER A 616 11.46 17.20 -16.23
CA SER A 616 11.35 18.66 -16.23
C SER A 616 10.02 19.16 -16.79
N LEU A 617 9.08 18.24 -17.07
CA LEU A 617 7.82 18.58 -17.73
C LEU A 617 6.92 19.45 -16.85
N ILE A 618 6.86 19.14 -15.55
CA ILE A 618 6.16 19.95 -14.55
C ILE A 618 7.22 20.75 -13.80
N THR A 619 7.26 22.05 -14.05
CA THR A 619 8.20 22.98 -13.40
C THR A 619 7.74 23.34 -11.99
N PRO A 620 8.58 23.99 -11.17
CA PRO A 620 8.09 24.66 -9.96
C PRO A 620 6.98 25.65 -10.29
N GLY A 621 5.94 25.68 -9.46
CA GLY A 621 4.72 26.45 -9.67
C GLY A 621 3.44 25.61 -9.60
N LYS A 622 2.30 26.30 -9.47
CA LYS A 622 0.98 25.67 -9.61
C LYS A 622 0.69 25.47 -11.09
N HIS A 623 0.22 24.28 -11.44
CA HIS A 623 -0.12 23.93 -12.82
C HIS A 623 -1.56 23.48 -12.95
N THR A 624 -2.16 23.76 -14.10
CA THR A 624 -3.48 23.24 -14.47
C THR A 624 -3.32 22.12 -15.47
N LEU A 625 -3.83 20.94 -15.12
CA LEU A 625 -3.84 19.77 -15.99
C LEU A 625 -5.27 19.49 -16.46
N LEU A 626 -5.53 19.71 -17.74
CA LEU A 626 -6.78 19.31 -18.39
C LEU A 626 -6.57 17.95 -19.05
N ILE A 627 -7.43 16.98 -18.74
CA ILE A 627 -7.43 15.67 -19.36
C ILE A 627 -8.73 15.51 -20.16
N ARG A 628 -8.60 15.03 -21.40
CA ARG A 628 -9.73 14.74 -22.28
C ARG A 628 -9.71 13.25 -22.62
N ALA A 629 -10.78 12.54 -22.32
CA ALA A 629 -10.95 11.13 -22.67
C ALA A 629 -12.00 10.97 -23.77
N ARG A 630 -11.67 10.24 -24.84
CA ARG A 630 -12.56 10.03 -25.97
C ARG A 630 -13.74 9.14 -25.58
N ASP A 631 -14.95 9.65 -25.79
CA ASP A 631 -16.20 8.99 -25.44
C ASP A 631 -17.22 9.12 -26.59
N GLY A 632 -17.32 8.07 -27.41
CA GLY A 632 -18.06 8.11 -28.68
C GLY A 632 -17.50 9.16 -29.63
N ASP A 633 -18.37 10.05 -30.11
CA ASP A 633 -18.02 11.11 -31.06
C ASP A 633 -17.45 12.38 -30.41
N GLY A 634 -17.35 12.42 -29.08
CA GLY A 634 -16.80 13.59 -28.37
C GLY A 634 -15.86 13.21 -27.23
N TRP A 635 -15.70 14.15 -26.29
CA TRP A 635 -14.74 14.07 -25.21
C TRP A 635 -15.44 14.27 -23.87
N LEU A 636 -15.04 13.48 -22.87
CA LEU A 636 -15.19 13.84 -21.47
C LEU A 636 -13.95 14.62 -21.05
N GLU A 637 -14.12 15.72 -20.34
CA GLU A 637 -13.02 16.61 -19.98
C GLU A 637 -13.03 16.83 -18.46
N GLN A 638 -11.84 16.82 -17.85
CA GLN A 638 -11.69 17.08 -16.42
C GLN A 638 -10.39 17.82 -16.14
N THR A 639 -10.48 18.84 -15.30
CA THR A 639 -9.36 19.69 -14.92
C THR A 639 -8.89 19.37 -13.52
N PHE A 640 -7.58 19.27 -13.34
CA PHE A 640 -6.90 19.01 -12.07
C PHE A 640 -5.93 20.14 -11.77
N GLN A 641 -5.86 20.51 -10.49
CA GLN A 641 -4.84 21.42 -9.99
C GLN A 641 -3.65 20.61 -9.48
N ILE A 642 -2.48 20.86 -10.04
CA ILE A 642 -1.23 20.25 -9.60
C ILE A 642 -0.56 21.25 -8.64
N PRO A 643 -0.34 20.87 -7.37
CA PRO A 643 0.34 21.73 -6.40
C PRO A 643 1.81 21.93 -6.79
N ASP A 644 2.41 22.95 -6.18
CA ASP A 644 3.78 23.38 -6.45
C ASP A 644 4.83 22.25 -6.39
N VAL A 645 5.64 22.15 -7.45
CA VAL A 645 6.81 21.25 -7.53
C VAL A 645 7.99 21.87 -6.79
N GLY A 646 8.13 21.55 -5.51
CA GLY A 646 9.36 21.89 -4.77
C GLY A 646 10.52 20.99 -5.20
N GLU A 647 11.68 21.57 -5.49
CA GLU A 647 12.93 20.82 -5.61
C GLU A 647 13.15 19.95 -4.36
N ARG A 648 13.89 18.85 -4.52
CA ARG A 648 14.42 18.05 -3.41
C ARG A 648 15.46 18.92 -2.70
N GLY A 649 14.99 19.92 -1.96
CA GLY A 649 15.86 20.81 -1.19
C GLY A 649 16.59 19.96 -0.18
N GLU A 650 17.91 20.10 -0.13
CA GLU A 650 18.62 19.91 1.12
C GLU A 650 17.86 20.70 2.19
N TRP A 651 17.30 19.97 3.14
CA TRP A 651 16.28 20.47 4.04
C TRP A 651 16.91 21.36 5.11
N ASN A 652 16.99 22.66 4.86
CA ASN A 652 17.02 23.66 5.93
C ASN A 652 15.58 24.08 6.21
N TYR A 653 15.00 23.61 7.32
CA TYR A 653 14.15 24.51 8.10
C TYR A 653 14.95 25.01 9.29
#